data_AF-A0A9D7FQE1-F1
#
_entry.id   AF-A0A9D7FQE1-F1
#
_cell.length_a   1.000
_cell.length_b   1.000
_cell.length_c   1.000
_cell.angle_alpha   90.00
_cell.angle_beta   90.00
_cell.angle_gamma   90.00
#
_symmetry.space_group_name_H-M   'P 1'
#
loop_
_entity.id
_entity.type
_entity.pdbx_description
1 polymer ?
#
loop_
_entity_poly.entity_id
_entity_poly.type
_entity_poly.pdbx_seq_one_letter_code
_entity_poly.pdbx_strand_id
1 'polypeptide(L)'
;MGKAGWFLISVGLITLTVLVCAWLGRPIPLDITFKQDTSGDDLDLERIHETITHLSSGPSRLSGSPGADEAAAYIQQRLAASGISEIETDTFSVAVPQVDFATLEATTSQGRLSIPIYPLWPNLARTSQTPPSGISGALVDAGGGTDSELKGKKIQDSIVIMDWGSNLEWLNIPEFGGKAVLFRDNPQGTGYTARNKIVTVPADFPRYFVRQQHLAVLDQILADPQARVTIRCRMGWRRADARNILAHLPDTPLSGKEDDPDSAPIILHAYYDSISLVPQLSPGAEQACGVAALLELADYFATHPPVSERPVYLLFTGGHGQALAGITRFTRRLKDGLQKGWPAEDQNTLAAGMGRPGLFVGLDLSSRTDRFGWFCVGRFRGYYEHLLRPRFSMLGLKLSEYASQLSKDLDPTRELSCFVDGINLTLGRGWWTYFPYQSPFESELPVLAGMPAITLASVNDDRRYVDTPGDTPDRFDKERFKKQILYEPGRRVGLLKIVQALVNWKGPFVNAQLLDKWSRLSGRVVWLEPKTNYTPDEPLADSLVVLKSQRGDKYLMGTRGVPAVLTDDKGAYEFDGAIDITGNSLFNECLVEAYGIADDHFIQTNPAAWAELERARSQRGRLPAPLEPDGSVVFAQDMARPLDFPNKVAFIKQDQSLNLVTFPCRALTLYGLTEPRGFIPLKQVVLLEAGTDSPPFQFGQSTSDSTIGLVEENCVSLWADPSMNVRITFGLGFQGKRLVLTNSSPEKPFGEGFLFDRISTIPSMVLQGARDMWNLDSLRIEKLEAHGVQNPRIRKLHEESRHYLDKAGQALESLDYLEYRSSSERGWALESKAYSELYTITNNMIRGVLFYLALLVPFAYCFERLLFAAATIRGRILGMMAVFAISFLGLVMVHPAFRFAKTPLVVLLAFLILSLAVAVIALIMGKFDRLLLQQKMMAVGIHEDSANLEAPSRAPSIWAYRTSGAAPRGAS
;
A
#
# COMPACT_ATOMS: atom_id res chain seq x y z
N MET A 1 26.80 -15.65 -56.10
CA MET A 1 27.40 -14.49 -55.41
C MET A 1 28.31 -14.99 -54.30
N GLY A 2 29.56 -14.51 -54.21
CA GLY A 2 30.49 -14.90 -53.14
C GLY A 2 30.07 -14.35 -51.76
N LYS A 3 30.66 -14.88 -50.68
CA LYS A 3 30.36 -14.47 -49.28
C LYS A 3 30.43 -12.94 -49.06
N ALA A 4 31.33 -12.25 -49.78
CA ALA A 4 31.44 -10.79 -49.75
C ALA A 4 30.21 -10.06 -50.34
N GLY A 5 29.57 -10.62 -51.37
CA GLY A 5 28.37 -10.04 -51.98
C GLY A 5 27.14 -10.13 -51.07
N TRP A 6 27.00 -11.24 -50.34
CA TRP A 6 25.94 -11.38 -49.33
C TRP A 6 26.15 -10.46 -48.13
N PHE A 7 27.39 -10.29 -47.68
CA PHE A 7 27.72 -9.35 -46.61
C PHE A 7 27.36 -7.90 -46.96
N LEU A 8 27.71 -7.44 -48.17
CA LEU A 8 27.38 -6.09 -48.64
C LEU A 8 25.87 -5.88 -48.79
N ILE A 9 25.12 -6.90 -49.24
CA ILE A 9 23.65 -6.83 -49.31
C ILE A 9 23.04 -6.78 -47.91
N SER A 10 23.51 -7.60 -46.97
CA SER A 10 23.01 -7.60 -45.59
C SER A 10 23.29 -6.27 -44.89
N VAL A 11 24.50 -5.71 -45.04
CA VAL A 11 24.82 -4.38 -44.51
C VAL A 11 23.95 -3.33 -45.18
N GLY A 12 23.80 -3.36 -46.51
CA GLY A 12 22.94 -2.43 -47.25
C GLY A 12 21.47 -2.49 -46.81
N LEU A 13 20.93 -3.69 -46.58
CA LEU A 13 19.58 -3.89 -46.05
C LEU A 13 19.45 -3.38 -44.61
N ILE A 14 20.39 -3.68 -43.73
CA ILE A 14 20.39 -3.16 -42.35
C ILE A 14 20.47 -1.64 -42.35
N THR A 15 21.37 -1.05 -43.13
CA THR A 15 21.50 0.40 -43.26
C THR A 15 20.22 1.01 -43.84
N LEU A 16 19.61 0.39 -44.85
CA LEU A 16 18.34 0.83 -45.41
C LEU A 16 17.22 0.74 -44.37
N THR A 17 17.11 -0.35 -43.61
CA THR A 17 16.12 -0.50 -42.54
C THR A 17 16.33 0.55 -41.45
N VAL A 18 17.57 0.77 -41.02
CA VAL A 18 17.91 1.82 -40.03
C VAL A 18 17.59 3.20 -40.57
N LEU A 19 17.88 3.50 -41.85
CA LEU A 19 17.57 4.78 -42.48
C LEU A 19 16.06 4.98 -42.67
N VAL A 20 15.32 3.92 -43.03
CA VAL A 20 13.85 3.95 -43.15
C VAL A 20 13.20 4.09 -41.79
N CYS A 21 13.66 3.37 -40.76
CA CYS A 21 13.20 3.56 -39.38
C CYS A 21 13.56 4.95 -38.85
N ALA A 22 14.75 5.45 -39.16
CA ALA A 22 15.17 6.80 -38.80
C ALA A 22 14.32 7.85 -39.54
N TRP A 23 13.96 7.64 -40.81
CA TRP A 23 13.14 8.53 -41.61
C TRP A 23 11.67 8.50 -41.21
N LEU A 24 11.08 7.33 -40.97
CA LEU A 24 9.74 7.16 -40.40
C LEU A 24 9.66 7.68 -38.96
N GLY A 25 10.77 7.61 -38.22
CA GLY A 25 10.94 8.18 -36.90
C GLY A 25 11.44 9.62 -36.89
N ARG A 26 11.62 10.27 -38.05
CA ARG A 26 11.94 11.70 -38.08
C ARG A 26 10.72 12.43 -37.51
N PRO A 27 10.90 13.28 -36.48
CA PRO A 27 9.82 14.17 -36.09
C PRO A 27 9.48 14.99 -37.34
N ILE A 28 8.22 14.91 -37.78
CA ILE A 28 7.69 15.88 -38.73
C ILE A 28 7.96 17.24 -38.08
N PRO A 29 8.63 18.19 -38.76
CA PRO A 29 8.78 19.53 -38.23
C PRO A 29 7.37 20.11 -38.11
N LEU A 30 6.80 20.01 -36.92
CA LEU A 30 5.54 20.63 -36.55
C LEU A 30 5.86 22.12 -36.42
N ASP A 31 5.37 22.91 -37.36
CA ASP A 31 5.46 24.36 -37.29
C ASP A 31 4.42 24.87 -36.29
N ILE A 32 4.84 24.89 -35.03
CA ILE A 32 4.02 25.28 -33.90
C ILE A 32 4.27 26.76 -33.65
N THR A 33 3.21 27.55 -33.79
CA THR A 33 3.25 28.99 -33.54
C THR A 33 2.22 29.34 -32.47
N PHE A 34 2.52 30.34 -31.66
CA PHE A 34 1.57 30.91 -30.72
C PHE A 34 1.84 32.42 -30.65
N LYS A 35 0.80 33.18 -30.32
CA LYS A 35 0.89 34.64 -30.23
C LYS A 35 1.66 35.02 -28.97
N GLN A 36 2.75 35.76 -29.12
CA GLN A 36 3.50 36.29 -27.98
C GLN A 36 2.77 37.51 -27.40
N ASP A 37 2.61 37.53 -26.08
CA ASP A 37 2.12 38.70 -25.35
C ASP A 37 3.22 39.24 -24.44
N THR A 38 3.70 40.45 -24.75
CA THR A 38 4.71 41.17 -23.96
C THR A 38 4.10 42.34 -23.19
N SER A 39 2.77 42.46 -23.15
CA SER A 39 2.08 43.53 -22.41
C SER A 39 2.39 43.45 -20.91
N GLY A 40 2.37 44.60 -20.23
CA GLY A 40 2.54 44.69 -18.78
C GLY A 40 1.25 44.45 -17.99
N ASP A 41 0.16 44.10 -18.66
CA ASP A 41 -1.11 43.74 -18.04
C ASP A 41 -1.06 42.30 -17.47
N ASP A 42 -1.64 42.10 -16.28
CA ASP A 42 -1.42 40.90 -15.48
C ASP A 42 -2.52 40.64 -14.43
N LEU A 43 -2.40 39.52 -13.72
CA LEU A 43 -3.30 39.08 -12.66
C LEU A 43 -3.27 39.98 -11.43
N ASP A 44 -4.41 40.14 -10.75
CA ASP A 44 -4.50 40.90 -9.50
C ASP A 44 -4.12 40.04 -8.29
N LEU A 45 -2.94 40.30 -7.73
CA LEU A 45 -2.44 39.58 -6.56
C LEU A 45 -3.28 39.84 -5.30
N GLU A 46 -3.92 41.00 -5.16
CA GLU A 46 -4.78 41.27 -4.00
C GLU A 46 -6.03 40.40 -4.05
N ARG A 47 -6.71 40.31 -5.20
CA ARG A 47 -7.88 39.44 -5.37
C ARG A 47 -7.54 37.96 -5.15
N ILE A 48 -6.38 37.52 -5.62
CA ILE A 48 -5.87 36.16 -5.33
C ILE A 48 -5.72 35.97 -3.81
N HIS A 49 -5.10 36.92 -3.12
CA HIS A 49 -4.90 36.84 -1.68
C HIS A 49 -6.23 36.86 -0.89
N GLU A 50 -7.18 37.70 -1.28
CA GLU A 50 -8.54 37.72 -0.74
C GLU A 50 -9.24 36.37 -0.93
N THR A 51 -9.10 35.77 -2.12
CA THR A 51 -9.66 34.45 -2.42
C THR A 51 -9.07 33.37 -1.53
N ILE A 52 -7.74 33.32 -1.39
CA ILE A 52 -7.07 32.36 -0.50
C ILE A 52 -7.54 32.55 0.94
N THR A 53 -7.61 33.79 1.41
CA THR A 53 -8.06 34.12 2.77
C THR A 53 -9.50 33.70 2.99
N HIS A 54 -10.40 33.95 2.03
CA HIS A 54 -11.80 33.55 2.11
C HIS A 54 -11.92 32.02 2.18
N LEU A 55 -11.32 31.30 1.23
CA LEU A 55 -11.41 29.84 1.13
C LEU A 55 -10.79 29.12 2.33
N SER A 56 -9.81 29.74 3.02
CA SER A 56 -9.11 29.16 4.18
C SER A 56 -9.50 29.77 5.53
N SER A 57 -10.56 30.58 5.58
CA SER A 57 -11.06 31.20 6.82
C SER A 57 -11.82 30.22 7.72
N GLY A 58 -12.51 29.25 7.13
CA GLY A 58 -13.27 28.22 7.82
C GLY A 58 -12.39 27.12 8.44
N PRO A 59 -12.96 26.29 9.34
CA PRO A 59 -12.20 25.25 10.02
C PRO A 59 -11.76 24.12 9.07
N SER A 60 -12.58 23.72 8.10
CA SER A 60 -12.25 22.64 7.17
C SER A 60 -12.97 22.76 5.83
N ARG A 61 -12.20 22.63 4.75
CA ARG A 61 -12.68 22.51 3.36
C ARG A 61 -12.46 21.09 2.80
N LEU A 62 -12.44 20.09 3.69
CA LEU A 62 -12.45 18.69 3.30
C LEU A 62 -13.71 18.37 2.49
N SER A 63 -13.58 17.63 1.39
CA SER A 63 -14.75 17.20 0.60
C SER A 63 -15.83 16.58 1.47
N GLY A 64 -17.09 16.97 1.23
CA GLY A 64 -18.22 16.57 2.06
C GLY A 64 -18.42 17.40 3.34
N SER A 65 -17.55 18.36 3.65
CA SER A 65 -17.74 19.32 4.74
C SER A 65 -18.58 20.52 4.30
N PRO A 66 -19.22 21.24 5.25
CA PRO A 66 -19.88 22.52 4.95
C PRO A 66 -18.94 23.55 4.30
N GLY A 67 -17.65 23.57 4.69
CA GLY A 67 -16.68 24.49 4.09
C GLY A 67 -16.35 24.16 2.64
N ALA A 68 -16.40 22.89 2.23
CA ALA A 68 -16.27 22.51 0.83
C ALA A 68 -17.50 22.94 0.00
N ASP A 69 -18.71 22.84 0.57
CA ASP A 69 -19.93 23.36 -0.06
C ASP A 69 -19.89 24.88 -0.22
N GLU A 70 -19.45 25.61 0.82
CA GLU A 70 -19.26 27.06 0.78
C GLU A 70 -18.22 27.46 -0.28
N ALA A 71 -17.11 26.73 -0.39
CA ALA A 71 -16.10 26.97 -1.41
C ALA A 71 -16.64 26.76 -2.84
N ALA A 72 -17.41 25.70 -3.06
CA ALA A 72 -18.06 25.45 -4.34
C ALA A 72 -19.05 26.59 -4.69
N ALA A 73 -19.84 27.04 -3.73
CA ALA A 73 -20.77 28.17 -3.92
C ALA A 73 -20.02 29.48 -4.21
N TYR A 74 -18.92 29.74 -3.49
CA TYR A 74 -18.07 30.91 -3.71
C TYR A 74 -17.47 30.93 -5.12
N ILE A 75 -16.99 29.79 -5.62
CA ILE A 75 -16.48 29.64 -6.99
C ILE A 75 -17.56 30.01 -8.00
N GLN A 76 -18.76 29.45 -7.88
CA GLN A 76 -19.87 29.77 -8.79
C GLN A 76 -20.25 31.25 -8.74
N GLN A 77 -20.28 31.85 -7.55
CA GLN A 77 -20.54 33.27 -7.37
C GLN A 77 -19.47 34.14 -8.05
N ARG A 78 -18.19 33.77 -7.92
CA ARG A 78 -17.08 34.48 -8.58
C ARG A 78 -17.14 34.39 -10.09
N LEU A 79 -17.38 33.19 -10.63
CA LEU A 79 -17.56 33.00 -12.08
C LEU A 79 -18.72 33.84 -12.61
N ALA A 80 -19.88 33.81 -11.95
CA ALA A 80 -21.04 34.61 -12.33
C ALA A 80 -20.77 36.13 -12.27
N ALA A 81 -20.06 36.60 -11.23
CA ALA A 81 -19.67 38.00 -11.09
C ALA A 81 -18.76 38.47 -12.24
N SER A 82 -17.98 37.56 -12.80
CA SER A 82 -17.10 37.80 -13.96
C SER A 82 -17.80 37.62 -15.30
N GLY A 83 -19.12 37.42 -15.32
CA GLY A 83 -19.93 37.28 -16.54
C GLY A 83 -19.92 35.87 -17.13
N ILE A 84 -19.35 34.89 -16.43
CA ILE A 84 -19.33 33.48 -16.86
C ILE A 84 -20.62 32.81 -16.38
N SER A 85 -21.56 32.57 -17.30
CA SER A 85 -22.90 32.05 -16.98
C SER A 85 -23.10 30.57 -17.36
N GLU A 86 -22.33 30.06 -18.31
CA GLU A 86 -22.37 28.65 -18.71
C GLU A 86 -21.57 27.80 -17.73
N ILE A 87 -22.27 27.29 -16.70
CA ILE A 87 -21.69 26.50 -15.61
C ILE A 87 -22.46 25.18 -15.46
N GLU A 88 -21.71 24.09 -15.36
CA GLU A 88 -22.19 22.75 -15.06
C GLU A 88 -21.59 22.26 -13.73
N THR A 89 -22.40 21.63 -12.90
CA THR A 89 -21.95 20.98 -11.65
C THR A 89 -22.22 19.48 -11.71
N ASP A 90 -21.18 18.66 -11.56
CA ASP A 90 -21.26 17.20 -11.43
C ASP A 90 -21.02 16.82 -9.96
N THR A 91 -22.04 16.24 -9.32
CA THR A 91 -21.97 15.76 -7.94
C THR A 91 -21.70 14.26 -7.91
N PHE A 92 -20.78 13.83 -7.05
CA PHE A 92 -20.38 12.44 -6.89
C PHE A 92 -20.06 12.14 -5.42
N SER A 93 -20.04 10.86 -5.06
CA SER A 93 -19.80 10.43 -3.68
C SER A 93 -18.33 10.09 -3.43
N VAL A 94 -17.81 10.50 -2.28
CA VAL A 94 -16.49 10.12 -1.75
C VAL A 94 -16.64 9.53 -0.34
N ALA A 95 -15.76 8.58 0.02
CA ALA A 95 -15.69 8.09 1.39
C ALA A 95 -14.85 9.05 2.24
N VAL A 96 -15.44 9.57 3.31
CA VAL A 96 -14.75 10.46 4.25
C VAL A 96 -15.05 10.08 5.70
N PRO A 97 -14.09 10.32 6.62
CA PRO A 97 -14.36 10.23 8.04
C PRO A 97 -15.19 11.44 8.51
N GLN A 98 -16.41 11.19 8.98
CA GLN A 98 -17.26 12.21 9.59
C GLN A 98 -17.16 12.14 11.11
N VAL A 99 -17.04 13.31 11.74
CA VAL A 99 -16.92 13.45 13.20
C VAL A 99 -18.16 14.17 13.72
N ASP A 100 -18.92 13.48 14.57
CA ASP A 100 -20.11 14.06 15.19
C ASP A 100 -19.71 14.88 16.43
N PHE A 101 -18.90 14.28 17.30
CA PHE A 101 -18.32 14.96 18.46
C PHE A 101 -17.06 14.23 18.94
N ALA A 102 -16.18 14.96 19.62
CA ALA A 102 -15.06 14.41 20.36
C ALA A 102 -14.66 15.32 21.52
N THR A 103 -14.66 14.77 22.73
CA THR A 103 -14.39 15.51 23.98
C THR A 103 -13.46 14.73 24.90
N LEU A 104 -12.61 15.47 25.61
CA LEU A 104 -11.89 14.99 26.78
C LEU A 104 -12.58 15.54 28.03
N GLU A 105 -13.16 14.64 28.82
CA GLU A 105 -13.82 14.95 30.08
C GLU A 105 -12.89 14.58 31.24
N ALA A 106 -12.72 15.48 32.21
CA ALA A 106 -11.88 15.26 33.38
C ALA A 106 -12.66 15.53 34.67
N THR A 107 -12.54 14.63 35.65
CA THR A 107 -12.93 14.90 37.03
C THR A 107 -11.66 15.19 37.82
N THR A 108 -11.52 16.44 38.27
CA THR A 108 -10.38 16.95 39.05
C THR A 108 -10.81 17.27 40.48
N SER A 109 -9.84 17.52 41.36
CA SER A 109 -10.05 18.05 42.71
C SER A 109 -10.78 19.40 42.74
N GLN A 110 -10.67 20.18 41.66
CA GLN A 110 -11.30 21.50 41.50
C GLN A 110 -12.67 21.46 40.80
N GLY A 111 -13.11 20.27 40.38
CA GLY A 111 -14.40 20.08 39.69
C GLY A 111 -14.25 19.36 38.35
N ARG A 112 -15.32 19.42 37.54
CA ARG A 112 -15.35 18.81 36.20
C ARG A 112 -14.84 19.80 35.16
N LEU A 113 -13.91 19.35 34.32
CA LEU A 113 -13.40 20.09 33.16
C LEU A 113 -13.73 19.31 31.88
N SER A 114 -13.95 20.02 30.78
CA SER A 114 -14.16 19.42 29.47
C SER A 114 -13.54 20.28 28.39
N ILE A 115 -12.80 19.66 27.48
CA ILE A 115 -12.23 20.33 26.30
C ILE A 115 -12.56 19.55 25.02
N PRO A 116 -12.80 20.25 23.90
CA PRO A 116 -12.93 19.59 22.62
C PRO A 116 -11.55 19.08 22.18
N ILE A 117 -11.56 17.88 21.61
CA ILE A 117 -10.40 17.24 20.99
C ILE A 117 -10.80 16.83 19.57
N TYR A 118 -9.83 16.62 18.70
CA TYR A 118 -10.10 16.41 17.28
C TYR A 118 -9.53 15.06 16.85
N PRO A 119 -10.36 14.06 16.49
CA PRO A 119 -9.84 12.76 16.09
C PRO A 119 -9.03 12.87 14.80
N LEU A 120 -7.95 12.09 14.71
CA LEU A 120 -7.13 12.00 13.51
C LEU A 120 -7.80 11.15 12.44
N TRP A 121 -7.32 11.29 11.20
CA TRP A 121 -7.67 10.43 10.08
C TRP A 121 -7.54 8.93 10.48
N PRO A 122 -8.46 8.06 10.07
CA PRO A 122 -8.47 6.64 10.45
C PRO A 122 -7.16 5.91 10.14
N ASN A 123 -6.86 4.88 10.94
CA ASN A 123 -5.87 3.86 10.58
C ASN A 123 -6.46 2.95 9.53
N LEU A 124 -6.17 3.21 8.25
CA LEU A 124 -6.81 2.55 7.12
C LEU A 124 -8.35 2.55 7.26
N ALA A 125 -8.94 1.48 7.82
CA ALA A 125 -10.37 1.40 8.12
C ALA A 125 -10.74 1.91 9.52
N ARG A 126 -9.90 1.67 10.53
CA ARG A 126 -10.21 1.86 11.95
C ARG A 126 -10.26 3.35 12.33
N THR A 127 -11.44 3.83 12.71
CA THR A 127 -11.68 5.22 13.16
C THR A 127 -11.20 5.45 14.60
N SER A 128 -11.11 6.71 15.05
CA SER A 128 -10.83 7.06 16.45
C SER A 128 -12.10 7.09 17.33
N GLN A 129 -13.18 6.43 16.91
CA GLN A 129 -14.38 6.30 17.73
C GLN A 129 -14.05 5.59 19.06
N THR A 130 -14.74 6.02 20.13
CA THR A 130 -14.75 5.30 21.41
C THR A 130 -16.04 4.51 21.55
N PRO A 131 -16.09 3.49 22.41
CA PRO A 131 -17.37 2.96 22.89
C PRO A 131 -18.24 4.09 23.48
N PRO A 132 -19.59 3.95 23.54
CA PRO A 132 -20.47 4.94 24.16
C PRO A 132 -20.14 5.20 25.63
N SER A 133 -19.58 4.22 26.34
CA SER A 133 -19.09 4.37 27.70
C SER A 133 -17.88 5.31 27.81
N GLY A 134 -17.11 5.47 26.74
CA GLY A 134 -15.88 6.26 26.65
C GLY A 134 -14.63 5.45 27.02
N ILE A 135 -13.46 6.00 26.72
CA ILE A 135 -12.16 5.42 27.10
C ILE A 135 -11.63 6.18 28.30
N SER A 136 -11.55 5.53 29.47
CA SER A 136 -11.04 6.14 30.70
C SER A 136 -9.64 5.62 31.06
N GLY A 137 -8.81 6.51 31.60
CA GLY A 137 -7.44 6.21 32.05
C GLY A 137 -6.84 7.33 32.89
N ALA A 138 -5.63 7.11 33.40
CA ALA A 138 -4.81 8.21 33.91
C ALA A 138 -4.22 9.00 32.73
N LEU A 139 -4.04 10.31 32.90
CA LEU A 139 -3.39 11.15 31.89
C LEU A 139 -1.87 11.17 32.14
N VAL A 140 -1.08 10.84 31.11
CA VAL A 140 0.39 10.72 31.22
C VAL A 140 1.06 11.52 30.12
N ASP A 141 1.94 12.45 30.44
CA ASP A 141 2.71 13.19 29.45
C ASP A 141 3.98 12.43 29.07
N ALA A 142 4.13 12.08 27.79
CA ALA A 142 5.27 11.35 27.24
C ALA A 142 6.23 12.22 26.41
N GLY A 143 5.99 13.54 26.26
CA GLY A 143 6.83 14.42 25.44
C GLY A 143 6.98 13.91 24.00
N GLY A 144 8.21 13.64 23.56
CA GLY A 144 8.51 13.07 22.25
C GLY A 144 8.11 11.59 22.09
N GLY A 145 7.88 10.86 23.19
CA GLY A 145 7.48 9.45 23.18
C GLY A 145 8.61 8.43 23.04
N THR A 146 9.87 8.88 23.12
CA THR A 146 11.03 7.98 23.08
C THR A 146 11.09 7.09 24.32
N ASP A 147 11.67 5.89 24.22
CA ASP A 147 11.77 4.96 25.35
C ASP A 147 12.42 5.57 26.60
N SER A 148 13.35 6.51 26.41
CA SER A 148 14.00 7.25 27.50
C SER A 148 13.04 8.22 28.20
N GLU A 149 12.17 8.89 27.45
CA GLU A 149 11.16 9.82 27.99
C GLU A 149 9.99 9.09 28.64
N LEU A 150 9.75 7.82 28.27
CA LEU A 150 8.74 6.98 28.92
C LEU A 150 9.19 6.49 30.30
N LYS A 151 10.49 6.57 30.63
CA LYS A 151 11.04 6.03 31.87
C LYS A 151 10.32 6.57 33.12
N GLY A 152 9.88 5.66 33.99
CA GLY A 152 9.16 5.97 35.23
C GLY A 152 7.68 6.31 35.03
N LYS A 153 7.16 6.29 33.80
CA LYS A 153 5.75 6.61 33.48
C LYS A 153 4.98 5.32 33.24
N LYS A 154 3.82 5.17 33.87
CA LYS A 154 2.96 3.99 33.69
C LYS A 154 2.12 4.14 32.42
N ILE A 155 2.53 3.50 31.33
CA ILE A 155 1.83 3.60 30.03
C ILE A 155 0.62 2.66 29.95
N GLN A 156 0.74 1.44 30.49
CA GLN A 156 -0.35 0.47 30.52
C GLN A 156 -1.63 1.08 31.13
N ASP A 157 -2.74 0.98 30.39
CA ASP A 157 -4.08 1.49 30.71
C ASP A 157 -4.23 3.02 30.81
N SER A 158 -3.24 3.79 30.33
CA SER A 158 -3.26 5.26 30.37
C SER A 158 -3.71 5.91 29.06
N ILE A 159 -4.04 7.20 29.13
CA ILE A 159 -4.21 8.10 28.00
C ILE A 159 -2.97 8.98 27.94
N VAL A 160 -2.24 8.93 26.83
CA VAL A 160 -0.90 9.52 26.73
C VAL A 160 -0.93 10.82 25.94
N ILE A 161 -0.34 11.89 26.49
CA ILE A 161 -0.10 13.13 25.78
C ILE A 161 1.27 13.05 25.10
N MET A 162 1.33 13.43 23.84
CA MET A 162 2.57 13.48 23.06
C MET A 162 2.65 14.77 22.25
N ASP A 163 3.86 15.19 21.93
CA ASP A 163 4.07 16.32 21.02
C ASP A 163 3.65 15.94 19.59
N TRP A 164 3.02 16.86 18.86
CA TRP A 164 2.68 16.64 17.45
C TRP A 164 3.90 16.24 16.59
N GLY A 165 5.09 16.74 16.97
CA GLY A 165 6.37 16.43 16.32
C GLY A 165 6.94 15.03 16.58
N SER A 166 6.31 14.18 17.40
CA SER A 166 6.83 12.85 17.85
C SER A 166 6.99 11.76 16.77
N ASN A 167 6.92 12.11 15.48
CA ASN A 167 7.07 11.16 14.36
C ASN A 167 6.29 9.83 14.54
N LEU A 168 6.95 8.66 14.45
CA LEU A 168 6.36 7.32 14.63
C LEU A 168 6.40 6.82 16.08
N GLU A 169 6.99 7.57 17.02
CA GLU A 169 7.19 7.14 18.41
C GLU A 169 5.87 6.85 19.15
N TRP A 170 4.74 7.37 18.65
CA TRP A 170 3.42 7.04 19.20
C TRP A 170 3.09 5.55 19.12
N LEU A 171 3.76 4.78 18.25
CA LEU A 171 3.63 3.32 18.15
C LEU A 171 4.15 2.60 19.41
N ASN A 172 5.04 3.23 20.19
CA ASN A 172 5.48 2.69 21.49
C ASN A 172 4.30 2.65 22.49
N ILE A 173 3.31 3.53 22.36
CA ILE A 173 2.20 3.63 23.31
C ILE A 173 1.29 2.39 23.26
N PRO A 174 0.76 1.94 22.09
CA PRO A 174 0.02 0.69 22.03
C PRO A 174 0.89 -0.54 22.31
N GLU A 175 2.19 -0.51 22.02
CA GLU A 175 3.11 -1.60 22.39
C GLU A 175 3.12 -1.84 23.91
N PHE A 176 3.11 -0.78 24.71
CA PHE A 176 3.06 -0.85 26.17
C PHE A 176 1.64 -0.78 26.77
N GLY A 177 0.61 -1.03 25.94
CA GLY A 177 -0.78 -1.14 26.38
C GLY A 177 -1.45 0.16 26.82
N GLY A 178 -0.99 1.32 26.30
CA GLY A 178 -1.76 2.55 26.38
C GLY A 178 -3.12 2.43 25.67
N LYS A 179 -4.08 3.30 25.99
CA LYS A 179 -5.44 3.24 25.45
C LYS A 179 -5.74 4.23 24.33
N ALA A 180 -5.07 5.38 24.34
CA ALA A 180 -5.21 6.43 23.33
C ALA A 180 -4.04 7.41 23.41
N VAL A 181 -3.82 8.17 22.33
CA VAL A 181 -2.87 9.29 22.30
C VAL A 181 -3.58 10.63 22.03
N LEU A 182 -3.23 11.65 22.80
CA LEU A 182 -3.57 13.05 22.61
C LEU A 182 -2.32 13.80 22.13
N PHE A 183 -2.31 14.23 20.87
CA PHE A 183 -1.23 15.07 20.37
C PHE A 183 -1.49 16.53 20.71
N ARG A 184 -0.60 17.14 21.49
CA ARG A 184 -0.62 18.58 21.71
C ARG A 184 -0.10 19.31 20.47
N ASP A 185 -0.83 20.34 20.06
CA ASP A 185 -0.39 21.25 19.02
C ASP A 185 0.98 21.86 19.36
N ASN A 186 1.85 21.95 18.36
CA ASN A 186 3.16 22.56 18.48
C ASN A 186 3.45 23.36 17.19
N PRO A 187 3.80 24.66 17.29
CA PRO A 187 4.12 25.48 16.12
C PRO A 187 5.28 24.94 15.25
N GLN A 188 6.13 24.05 15.77
CA GLN A 188 7.21 23.39 15.03
C GLN A 188 6.77 22.17 14.21
N GLY A 189 5.54 21.69 14.39
CA GLY A 189 5.04 20.54 13.65
C GLY A 189 4.92 20.79 12.16
N THR A 190 5.29 19.79 11.36
CA THR A 190 5.27 19.86 9.89
C THR A 190 4.41 18.73 9.30
N GLY A 191 4.06 18.85 8.02
CA GLY A 191 3.43 17.78 7.24
C GLY A 191 4.25 16.48 7.29
N TYR A 192 5.58 16.58 7.36
CA TYR A 192 6.47 15.41 7.50
C TYR A 192 6.19 14.60 8.76
N THR A 193 5.99 15.26 9.89
CA THR A 193 5.69 14.59 11.16
C THR A 193 4.22 14.17 11.25
N ALA A 194 3.32 14.95 10.66
CA ALA A 194 1.88 14.68 10.65
C ALA A 194 1.56 13.37 9.92
N ARG A 195 2.09 13.15 8.70
CA ARG A 195 1.82 11.94 7.92
C ARG A 195 2.23 10.63 8.59
N ASN A 196 3.06 10.68 9.63
CA ASN A 196 3.47 9.52 10.42
C ASN A 196 2.50 9.20 11.59
N LYS A 197 1.41 9.96 11.78
CA LYS A 197 0.38 9.67 12.79
C LYS A 197 -0.78 8.81 12.30
N ILE A 198 -0.70 8.27 11.09
CA ILE A 198 -1.60 7.23 10.55
C ILE A 198 -0.79 6.00 10.17
N VAL A 199 -1.41 4.84 9.96
CA VAL A 199 -0.77 3.65 9.36
C VAL A 199 -1.64 3.04 8.26
N THR A 200 -1.04 2.20 7.42
CA THR A 200 -1.68 1.54 6.27
C THR A 200 -2.30 0.17 6.57
N VAL A 201 -2.51 -0.10 7.87
CA VAL A 201 -3.22 -1.26 8.41
C VAL A 201 -4.37 -0.77 9.30
N PRO A 202 -5.45 -1.56 9.50
CA PRO A 202 -6.57 -1.19 10.35
C PRO A 202 -6.22 -1.29 11.85
N ALA A 203 -5.18 -0.57 12.27
CA ALA A 203 -4.64 -0.59 13.62
C ALA A 203 -5.65 -0.06 14.65
N ASP A 204 -6.00 -0.91 15.63
CA ASP A 204 -6.97 -0.66 16.69
C ASP A 204 -6.41 0.25 17.80
N PHE A 205 -6.24 1.52 17.45
CA PHE A 205 -5.69 2.52 18.37
C PHE A 205 -6.21 3.95 18.10
N PRO A 206 -7.09 4.49 18.97
CA PRO A 206 -7.63 5.84 18.83
C PRO A 206 -6.60 6.95 19.08
N ARG A 207 -6.67 8.01 18.27
CA ARG A 207 -5.76 9.16 18.36
C ARG A 207 -6.48 10.47 18.11
N TYR A 208 -6.07 11.49 18.84
CA TYR A 208 -6.69 12.82 18.81
C TYR A 208 -5.65 13.92 18.84
N PHE A 209 -6.04 15.10 18.38
CA PHE A 209 -5.28 16.32 18.38
C PHE A 209 -5.93 17.33 19.34
N VAL A 210 -5.12 18.06 20.09
CA VAL A 210 -5.55 19.12 21.01
C VAL A 210 -4.99 20.45 20.51
N ARG A 211 -5.89 21.35 20.10
CA ARG A 211 -5.52 22.68 19.58
C ARG A 211 -4.83 23.52 20.64
N GLN A 212 -3.97 24.43 20.19
CA GLN A 212 -3.23 25.37 21.04
C GLN A 212 -4.12 26.09 22.10
N GLN A 213 -5.31 26.52 21.73
CA GLN A 213 -6.25 27.23 22.63
C GLN A 213 -6.75 26.41 23.82
N HIS A 214 -6.62 25.08 23.79
CA HIS A 214 -7.07 24.19 24.88
C HIS A 214 -5.92 23.63 25.72
N LEU A 215 -4.66 23.94 25.38
CA LEU A 215 -3.50 23.38 26.07
C LEU A 215 -3.41 23.82 27.54
N ALA A 216 -3.76 25.06 27.87
CA ALA A 216 -3.74 25.52 29.26
C ALA A 216 -4.68 24.72 30.18
N VAL A 217 -5.85 24.32 29.67
CA VAL A 217 -6.80 23.47 30.41
C VAL A 217 -6.31 22.02 30.48
N LEU A 218 -5.69 21.53 29.40
CA LEU A 218 -5.05 20.21 29.40
C LEU A 218 -3.94 20.12 30.46
N ASP A 219 -3.09 21.15 30.56
CA ASP A 219 -2.01 21.24 31.54
C ASP A 219 -2.55 21.34 32.98
N GLN A 220 -3.68 22.03 33.18
CA GLN A 220 -4.39 22.05 34.47
C GLN A 220 -4.86 20.65 34.87
N ILE A 221 -5.41 19.87 33.94
CA ILE A 221 -5.85 18.48 34.19
C ILE A 221 -4.64 17.61 34.51
N LEU A 222 -3.56 17.73 33.75
CA LEU A 222 -2.32 16.95 33.92
C LEU A 222 -1.64 17.23 35.28
N ALA A 223 -1.71 18.47 35.77
CA ALA A 223 -1.11 18.87 37.04
C ALA A 223 -1.83 18.30 38.28
N ASP A 224 -3.05 17.77 38.14
CA ASP A 224 -3.81 17.18 39.24
C ASP A 224 -3.62 15.65 39.31
N PRO A 225 -2.92 15.10 40.33
CA PRO A 225 -2.69 13.67 40.46
C PRO A 225 -3.96 12.83 40.68
N GLN A 226 -5.07 13.45 41.10
CA GLN A 226 -6.36 12.81 41.29
C GLN A 226 -7.24 12.87 40.04
N ALA A 227 -6.79 13.55 38.98
CA ALA A 227 -7.54 13.67 37.74
C ALA A 227 -7.83 12.29 37.14
N ARG A 228 -9.11 12.06 36.86
CA ARG A 228 -9.57 10.93 36.03
C ARG A 228 -10.13 11.48 34.74
N VAL A 229 -9.58 11.02 33.62
CA VAL A 229 -9.98 11.47 32.29
C VAL A 229 -10.76 10.38 31.56
N THR A 230 -11.73 10.82 30.76
CA THR A 230 -12.49 9.98 29.83
C THR A 230 -12.58 10.67 28.49
N ILE A 231 -12.19 9.96 27.43
CA ILE A 231 -12.40 10.39 26.05
C ILE A 231 -13.75 9.86 25.59
N ARG A 232 -14.55 10.73 24.96
CA ARG A 232 -15.75 10.36 24.24
C ARG A 232 -15.64 10.87 22.81
N CYS A 233 -15.75 9.98 21.83
CA CYS A 233 -15.69 10.33 20.42
C CYS A 233 -16.64 9.47 19.60
N ARG A 234 -17.40 10.12 18.72
CA ARG A 234 -18.17 9.47 17.67
C ARG A 234 -17.64 9.91 16.30
N MET A 235 -17.13 8.93 15.56
CA MET A 235 -16.49 9.14 14.26
C MET A 235 -16.70 7.89 13.39
N GLY A 236 -17.38 8.06 12.25
CA GLY A 236 -17.68 6.98 11.32
C GLY A 236 -17.23 7.32 9.90
N TRP A 237 -17.06 6.29 9.08
CA TRP A 237 -16.93 6.49 7.63
C TRP A 237 -18.30 6.78 7.03
N ARG A 238 -18.38 7.79 6.17
CA ARG A 238 -19.61 8.20 5.51
C ARG A 238 -19.36 8.46 4.03
N ARG A 239 -20.39 8.20 3.23
CA ARG A 239 -20.47 8.68 1.85
C ARG A 239 -20.88 10.14 1.91
N ALA A 240 -20.01 11.02 1.47
CA ALA A 240 -20.29 12.45 1.40
C ALA A 240 -20.21 12.94 -0.04
N ASP A 241 -20.96 14.00 -0.32
CA ASP A 241 -21.01 14.60 -1.65
C ASP A 241 -19.78 15.47 -1.89
N ALA A 242 -19.15 15.27 -3.04
CA ALA A 242 -18.15 16.13 -3.62
C ALA A 242 -18.66 16.63 -4.98
N ARG A 243 -18.13 17.77 -5.45
CA ARG A 243 -18.60 18.41 -6.68
C ARG A 243 -17.43 18.76 -7.59
N ASN A 244 -17.64 18.61 -8.88
CA ASN A 244 -16.83 19.24 -9.91
C ASN A 244 -17.64 20.37 -10.54
N ILE A 245 -17.03 21.52 -10.77
CA ILE A 245 -17.66 22.66 -11.44
C ILE A 245 -16.92 22.89 -12.76
N LEU A 246 -17.60 22.70 -13.88
CA LEU A 246 -17.09 23.00 -15.21
C LEU A 246 -17.75 24.29 -15.70
N ALA A 247 -16.96 25.24 -16.16
CA ALA A 247 -17.45 26.48 -16.74
C ALA A 247 -16.84 26.72 -18.12
N HIS A 248 -17.64 27.22 -19.06
CA HIS A 248 -17.18 27.65 -20.38
C HIS A 248 -16.77 29.12 -20.34
N LEU A 249 -15.61 29.45 -20.88
CA LEU A 249 -15.14 30.83 -20.95
C LEU A 249 -15.90 31.59 -22.07
N PRO A 250 -16.52 32.75 -21.76
CA PRO A 250 -17.28 33.52 -22.74
C PRO A 250 -16.41 33.96 -23.93
N ASP A 251 -17.07 34.24 -25.05
CA ASP A 251 -16.46 34.69 -26.31
C ASP A 251 -15.43 33.71 -26.91
N THR A 252 -15.43 32.44 -26.45
CA THR A 252 -14.74 31.33 -27.11
C THR A 252 -15.77 30.35 -27.71
N PRO A 253 -15.40 29.54 -28.73
CA PRO A 253 -16.32 28.55 -29.27
C PRO A 253 -16.78 27.55 -28.20
N LEU A 254 -18.00 27.04 -28.34
CA LEU A 254 -18.57 26.03 -27.42
C LEU A 254 -18.06 24.61 -27.69
N SER A 255 -17.53 24.34 -28.88
CA SER A 255 -17.06 23.00 -29.23
C SER A 255 -15.91 23.09 -30.21
N GLY A 256 -15.02 22.10 -30.13
CA GLY A 256 -13.97 21.93 -31.13
C GLY A 256 -14.52 21.27 -32.38
N LYS A 257 -13.87 21.51 -33.52
CA LYS A 257 -14.09 20.72 -34.74
C LYS A 257 -13.32 19.41 -34.61
N GLU A 258 -13.99 18.33 -34.98
CA GLU A 258 -13.39 16.99 -34.98
C GLU A 258 -12.19 16.96 -35.95
N ASP A 259 -11.11 16.31 -35.55
CA ASP A 259 -9.84 16.18 -36.29
C ASP A 259 -9.06 17.48 -36.59
N ASP A 260 -9.45 18.63 -36.02
CA ASP A 260 -8.71 19.90 -36.15
C ASP A 260 -7.98 20.27 -34.84
N PRO A 261 -6.64 20.14 -34.78
CA PRO A 261 -5.85 20.42 -33.58
C PRO A 261 -5.88 21.90 -33.16
N ASP A 262 -6.18 22.82 -34.08
CA ASP A 262 -6.28 24.25 -33.79
C ASP A 262 -7.58 24.60 -33.07
N SER A 263 -8.62 23.78 -33.25
CA SER A 263 -9.93 23.96 -32.61
C SER A 263 -10.13 23.09 -31.36
N ALA A 264 -9.19 22.20 -31.04
CA ALA A 264 -9.33 21.27 -29.92
C ALA A 264 -9.44 22.02 -28.56
N PRO A 265 -10.45 21.72 -27.72
CA PRO A 265 -10.68 22.40 -26.44
C PRO A 265 -9.47 22.36 -25.50
N ILE A 266 -9.30 23.41 -24.71
CA ILE A 266 -8.35 23.43 -23.59
C ILE A 266 -9.10 23.54 -22.26
N ILE A 267 -8.70 22.74 -21.27
CA ILE A 267 -9.28 22.77 -19.93
C ILE A 267 -8.21 23.25 -18.96
N LEU A 268 -8.40 24.43 -18.38
CA LEU A 268 -7.64 24.92 -17.24
C LEU A 268 -8.30 24.38 -15.97
N HIS A 269 -7.56 23.71 -15.09
CA HIS A 269 -8.14 23.09 -13.90
C HIS A 269 -7.32 23.29 -12.64
N ALA A 270 -8.01 23.30 -11.50
CA ALA A 270 -7.42 23.30 -10.18
C ALA A 270 -8.41 22.67 -9.20
N TYR A 271 -7.90 21.94 -8.21
CA TYR A 271 -8.73 21.47 -7.11
C TYR A 271 -9.02 22.61 -6.13
N TYR A 272 -10.22 22.56 -5.54
CA TYR A 272 -10.63 23.56 -4.56
C TYR A 272 -10.82 23.00 -3.17
N ASP A 273 -10.91 21.68 -2.96
CA ASP A 273 -10.97 21.11 -1.61
C ASP A 273 -9.61 21.19 -0.90
N SER A 274 -9.57 20.80 0.37
CA SER A 274 -8.32 20.65 1.11
C SER A 274 -8.32 19.38 1.93
N ILE A 275 -7.13 18.89 2.29
CA ILE A 275 -6.98 17.81 3.26
C ILE A 275 -6.11 18.21 4.44
N SER A 276 -6.40 17.56 5.56
CA SER A 276 -5.63 17.57 6.79
C SER A 276 -5.71 16.20 7.45
N LEU A 277 -4.65 15.85 8.19
CA LEU A 277 -4.68 14.68 9.07
C LEU A 277 -5.74 14.78 10.17
N VAL A 278 -6.17 16.00 10.49
CA VAL A 278 -7.29 16.27 11.39
C VAL A 278 -8.48 16.69 10.52
N PRO A 279 -9.44 15.80 10.20
CA PRO A 279 -10.48 16.07 9.19
C PRO A 279 -11.29 17.35 9.45
N GLN A 280 -11.56 17.68 10.71
CA GLN A 280 -12.28 18.89 11.12
C GLN A 280 -11.45 20.18 11.07
N LEU A 281 -10.13 20.09 10.86
CA LEU A 281 -9.20 21.22 10.81
C LEU A 281 -8.36 21.15 9.53
N SER A 282 -8.97 21.55 8.41
CA SER A 282 -8.37 21.60 7.07
C SER A 282 -8.57 22.97 6.41
N PRO A 283 -7.93 24.06 6.91
CA PRO A 283 -8.14 25.39 6.34
C PRO A 283 -7.58 25.50 4.91
N GLY A 284 -6.39 24.95 4.66
CA GLY A 284 -5.90 24.71 3.30
C GLY A 284 -5.49 25.97 2.53
N ALA A 285 -4.69 26.87 3.12
CA ALA A 285 -4.24 28.11 2.48
C ALA A 285 -3.25 27.87 1.32
N GLU A 286 -2.23 27.04 1.52
CA GLU A 286 -1.32 26.62 0.43
C GLU A 286 -2.11 25.84 -0.63
N GLN A 287 -3.03 24.97 -0.22
CA GLN A 287 -3.89 24.19 -1.12
C GLN A 287 -4.87 25.06 -1.93
N ALA A 288 -5.19 26.29 -1.49
CA ALA A 288 -6.06 27.21 -2.21
C ALA A 288 -5.34 28.02 -3.31
N CYS A 289 -4.01 27.98 -3.39
CA CYS A 289 -3.23 28.80 -4.31
C CYS A 289 -3.58 28.52 -5.79
N GLY A 290 -3.79 27.27 -6.17
CA GLY A 290 -4.16 26.87 -7.53
C GLY A 290 -5.54 27.38 -7.94
N VAL A 291 -6.58 27.13 -7.12
CA VAL A 291 -7.95 27.59 -7.39
C VAL A 291 -8.07 29.12 -7.37
N ALA A 292 -7.35 29.80 -6.48
CA ALA A 292 -7.35 31.26 -6.43
C ALA A 292 -6.74 31.86 -7.71
N ALA A 293 -5.64 31.28 -8.21
CA ALA A 293 -5.05 31.68 -9.48
C ALA A 293 -5.97 31.35 -10.67
N LEU A 294 -6.69 30.23 -10.65
CA LEU A 294 -7.64 29.87 -11.71
C LEU A 294 -8.85 30.83 -11.76
N LEU A 295 -9.40 31.22 -10.61
CA LEU A 295 -10.46 32.23 -10.54
C LEU A 295 -9.98 33.59 -11.07
N GLU A 296 -8.77 34.01 -10.72
CA GLU A 296 -8.22 35.26 -11.25
C GLU A 296 -7.94 35.19 -12.76
N LEU A 297 -7.51 34.04 -13.27
CA LEU A 297 -7.41 33.82 -14.72
C LEU A 297 -8.78 33.88 -15.41
N ALA A 298 -9.84 33.39 -14.75
CA ALA A 298 -11.21 33.48 -15.25
C ALA A 298 -11.64 34.95 -15.38
N ASP A 299 -11.41 35.76 -14.34
CA ASP A 299 -11.71 37.19 -14.32
C ASP A 299 -10.93 37.95 -15.41
N TYR A 300 -9.65 37.61 -15.56
CA TYR A 300 -8.79 38.18 -16.61
C TYR A 300 -9.33 37.87 -18.02
N PHE A 301 -9.58 36.60 -18.33
CA PHE A 301 -9.99 36.20 -19.67
C PHE A 301 -11.43 36.59 -20.01
N ALA A 302 -12.31 36.75 -19.02
CA ALA A 302 -13.65 37.27 -19.27
C ALA A 302 -13.65 38.73 -19.74
N THR A 303 -12.65 39.51 -19.30
CA THR A 303 -12.46 40.91 -19.74
C THR A 303 -11.49 41.06 -20.91
N HIS A 304 -10.62 40.06 -21.11
CA HIS A 304 -9.65 39.98 -22.20
C HIS A 304 -9.77 38.63 -22.92
N PRO A 305 -10.83 38.41 -23.73
CA PRO A 305 -11.03 37.15 -24.42
C PRO A 305 -9.80 36.72 -25.24
N PRO A 306 -9.43 35.44 -25.21
CA PRO A 306 -8.30 34.95 -25.98
C PRO A 306 -8.54 35.13 -27.48
N VAL A 307 -7.47 35.27 -28.25
CA VAL A 307 -7.52 35.46 -29.72
C VAL A 307 -7.74 34.11 -30.45
N SER A 308 -7.87 33.03 -29.70
CA SER A 308 -7.87 31.65 -30.18
C SER A 308 -9.26 31.21 -30.64
N GLU A 309 -9.32 30.40 -31.70
CA GLU A 309 -10.56 29.77 -32.20
C GLU A 309 -10.88 28.44 -31.49
N ARG A 310 -10.23 28.14 -30.35
CA ARG A 310 -10.50 26.93 -29.56
C ARG A 310 -11.40 27.22 -28.35
N PRO A 311 -12.30 26.30 -27.96
CA PRO A 311 -13.02 26.38 -26.70
C PRO A 311 -12.06 26.39 -25.51
N VAL A 312 -12.35 27.23 -24.53
CA VAL A 312 -11.62 27.27 -23.25
C VAL A 312 -12.60 26.96 -22.12
N TYR A 313 -12.24 25.98 -21.30
CA TYR A 313 -13.03 25.57 -20.14
C TYR A 313 -12.22 25.72 -18.86
N LEU A 314 -12.92 26.03 -17.78
CA LEU A 314 -12.41 26.12 -16.43
C LEU A 314 -13.02 24.97 -15.60
N LEU A 315 -12.19 24.12 -15.02
CA LEU A 315 -12.64 22.98 -14.23
C LEU A 315 -12.13 23.11 -12.78
N PHE A 316 -13.05 23.15 -11.84
CA PHE A 316 -12.76 23.16 -10.41
C PHE A 316 -13.14 21.81 -9.83
N THR A 317 -12.16 21.05 -9.34
CA THR A 317 -12.38 19.68 -8.84
C THR A 317 -12.47 19.63 -7.32
N GLY A 318 -13.41 18.84 -6.82
CA GLY A 318 -13.42 18.39 -5.42
C GLY A 318 -12.78 17.02 -5.28
N GLY A 319 -12.55 16.55 -4.05
CA GLY A 319 -12.05 15.20 -3.81
C GLY A 319 -10.57 14.98 -4.12
N HIS A 320 -9.74 16.04 -4.23
CA HIS A 320 -8.29 15.91 -4.44
C HIS A 320 -7.64 15.09 -3.32
N GLY A 321 -8.00 15.39 -2.07
CA GLY A 321 -7.49 14.67 -0.91
C GLY A 321 -7.88 13.19 -0.86
N GLN A 322 -9.01 12.84 -1.49
CA GLN A 322 -9.59 11.48 -1.53
C GLN A 322 -9.11 10.71 -2.76
N ALA A 323 -7.79 10.67 -2.96
CA ALA A 323 -7.15 9.98 -4.09
C ALA A 323 -7.57 10.54 -5.46
N LEU A 324 -7.62 11.87 -5.60
CA LEU A 324 -7.92 12.58 -6.86
C LEU A 324 -9.32 12.23 -7.42
N ALA A 325 -10.31 12.05 -6.55
CA ALA A 325 -11.62 11.54 -6.91
C ALA A 325 -12.36 12.42 -7.95
N GLY A 326 -12.27 13.75 -7.84
CA GLY A 326 -12.95 14.67 -8.77
C GLY A 326 -12.41 14.60 -10.18
N ILE A 327 -11.09 14.74 -10.37
CA ILE A 327 -10.51 14.62 -11.71
C ILE A 327 -10.69 13.21 -12.27
N THR A 328 -10.66 12.17 -11.42
CA THR A 328 -10.94 10.79 -11.82
C THR A 328 -12.37 10.66 -12.35
N ARG A 329 -13.36 11.19 -11.61
CA ARG A 329 -14.78 11.20 -11.99
C ARG A 329 -15.01 11.96 -13.29
N PHE A 330 -14.43 13.15 -13.43
CA PHE A 330 -14.57 13.98 -14.63
C PHE A 330 -13.95 13.28 -15.85
N THR A 331 -12.72 12.78 -15.71
CA THR A 331 -12.01 12.06 -16.76
C THR A 331 -12.77 10.83 -17.21
N ARG A 332 -13.33 10.05 -16.27
CA ARG A 332 -14.17 8.88 -16.56
C ARG A 332 -15.39 9.27 -17.37
N ARG A 333 -16.15 10.25 -16.89
CA ARG A 333 -17.39 10.71 -17.53
C ARG A 333 -17.14 11.17 -18.96
N LEU A 334 -16.10 11.97 -19.17
CA LEU A 334 -15.68 12.43 -20.49
C LEU A 334 -15.22 11.28 -21.39
N LYS A 335 -14.37 10.39 -20.89
CA LYS A 335 -13.87 9.22 -21.64
C LYS A 335 -15.01 8.31 -22.09
N ASP A 336 -15.92 7.95 -21.19
CA ASP A 336 -17.06 7.09 -21.50
C ASP A 336 -18.00 7.77 -22.50
N GLY A 337 -18.31 9.06 -22.31
CA GLY A 337 -19.12 9.84 -23.25
C GLY A 337 -18.52 9.91 -24.66
N LEU A 338 -17.21 10.13 -24.77
CA LEU A 338 -16.50 10.19 -26.06
C LEU A 338 -16.39 8.82 -26.76
N GLN A 339 -16.27 7.72 -26.00
CA GLN A 339 -16.04 6.38 -26.57
C GLN A 339 -17.33 5.58 -26.79
N LYS A 340 -18.29 5.68 -25.87
CA LYS A 340 -19.52 4.87 -25.83
C LYS A 340 -20.76 5.70 -26.16
N GLY A 341 -20.64 7.02 -26.24
CA GLY A 341 -21.76 7.95 -26.35
C GLY A 341 -22.25 8.42 -24.98
N TRP A 342 -22.90 9.57 -24.97
CA TRP A 342 -23.45 10.19 -23.75
C TRP A 342 -24.84 9.63 -23.40
N PRO A 343 -25.10 9.32 -22.12
CA PRO A 343 -26.44 9.02 -21.62
C PRO A 343 -27.44 10.13 -21.97
N ALA A 344 -28.73 9.79 -22.11
CA ALA A 344 -29.76 10.74 -22.54
C ALA A 344 -29.84 11.97 -21.63
N GLU A 345 -29.65 11.78 -20.33
CA GLU A 345 -29.60 12.83 -19.31
C GLU A 345 -28.38 13.76 -19.43
N ASP A 346 -27.28 13.28 -20.03
CA ASP A 346 -26.01 14.01 -20.13
C ASP A 346 -25.81 14.68 -21.51
N GLN A 347 -26.65 14.39 -22.51
CA GLN A 347 -26.44 14.86 -23.90
C GLN A 347 -26.41 16.39 -24.05
N ASN A 348 -27.08 17.12 -23.17
CA ASN A 348 -27.17 18.59 -23.22
C ASN A 348 -26.24 19.28 -22.19
N THR A 349 -25.25 18.55 -21.67
CA THR A 349 -24.29 19.09 -20.70
C THR A 349 -23.13 19.80 -21.39
N LEU A 350 -22.42 20.69 -20.68
CA LEU A 350 -21.23 21.36 -21.22
C LEU A 350 -20.14 20.34 -21.54
N ALA A 351 -19.97 19.34 -20.66
CA ALA A 351 -19.02 18.26 -20.89
C ALA A 351 -19.31 17.48 -22.19
N ALA A 352 -20.58 17.25 -22.51
CA ALA A 352 -20.99 16.59 -23.75
C ALA A 352 -20.78 17.46 -24.99
N GLY A 353 -21.10 18.76 -24.89
CA GLY A 353 -20.94 19.72 -25.98
C GLY A 353 -19.48 20.05 -26.34
N MET A 354 -18.57 19.99 -25.37
CA MET A 354 -17.16 20.39 -25.51
C MET A 354 -16.39 19.61 -26.60
N GLY A 355 -16.60 18.29 -26.69
CA GLY A 355 -15.81 17.39 -27.54
C GLY A 355 -14.48 16.93 -26.88
N ARG A 356 -13.60 16.30 -27.66
CA ARG A 356 -12.33 15.73 -27.15
C ARG A 356 -11.30 16.83 -26.86
N PRO A 357 -10.84 17.01 -25.62
CA PRO A 357 -9.87 18.05 -25.29
C PRO A 357 -8.51 17.83 -25.97
N GLY A 358 -7.92 18.93 -26.44
CA GLY A 358 -6.56 18.99 -26.94
C GLY A 358 -5.53 19.01 -25.81
N LEU A 359 -5.84 19.67 -24.69
CA LEU A 359 -4.95 19.72 -23.52
C LEU A 359 -5.72 20.02 -22.22
N PHE A 360 -5.38 19.32 -21.14
CA PHE A 360 -5.68 19.74 -19.77
C PHE A 360 -4.44 20.42 -19.16
N VAL A 361 -4.66 21.53 -18.46
CA VAL A 361 -3.61 22.29 -17.77
C VAL A 361 -3.99 22.44 -16.30
N GLY A 362 -3.33 21.70 -15.42
CA GLY A 362 -3.58 21.75 -13.97
C GLY A 362 -2.75 22.82 -13.29
N LEU A 363 -3.32 23.55 -12.33
CA LEU A 363 -2.59 24.51 -11.49
C LEU A 363 -2.40 23.93 -10.09
N ASP A 364 -1.17 23.57 -9.77
CA ASP A 364 -0.78 23.00 -8.47
C ASP A 364 0.31 23.88 -7.82
N LEU A 365 -0.12 25.04 -7.33
CA LEU A 365 0.75 26.13 -6.90
C LEU A 365 0.87 26.20 -5.37
N SER A 366 1.94 26.84 -4.89
CA SER A 366 2.17 27.12 -3.47
C SER A 366 2.95 28.43 -3.27
N SER A 367 2.81 29.03 -2.10
CA SER A 367 3.40 30.34 -1.77
C SER A 367 4.87 30.30 -1.38
N ARG A 368 5.44 29.09 -1.19
CA ARG A 368 6.75 28.88 -0.54
C ARG A 368 7.97 28.90 -1.45
N THR A 369 7.76 29.10 -2.75
CA THR A 369 8.82 29.21 -3.75
C THR A 369 8.57 30.41 -4.65
N ASP A 370 9.60 30.88 -5.36
CA ASP A 370 9.51 31.94 -6.35
C ASP A 370 9.59 31.41 -7.78
N ARG A 371 9.42 30.08 -7.96
CA ARG A 371 9.58 29.36 -9.24
C ARG A 371 8.49 28.32 -9.42
N PHE A 372 8.07 28.15 -10.67
CA PHE A 372 7.15 27.10 -11.10
C PHE A 372 7.63 26.48 -12.41
N GLY A 373 7.03 25.36 -12.80
CA GLY A 373 7.36 24.67 -14.04
C GLY A 373 6.20 23.80 -14.52
N TRP A 374 6.34 23.21 -15.71
CA TRP A 374 5.37 22.23 -16.20
C TRP A 374 5.84 20.80 -16.02
N PHE A 375 4.87 19.89 -15.91
CA PHE A 375 5.09 18.47 -15.71
C PHE A 375 4.01 17.67 -16.44
N CYS A 376 4.38 16.56 -17.10
CA CYS A 376 3.44 15.61 -17.71
C CYS A 376 3.44 14.24 -17.00
N VAL A 377 4.23 14.12 -15.94
CA VAL A 377 4.38 12.90 -15.13
C VAL A 377 4.37 13.32 -13.66
N GLY A 378 3.65 12.56 -12.84
CA GLY A 378 3.67 12.70 -11.38
C GLY A 378 3.88 11.35 -10.70
N ARG A 379 3.47 11.26 -9.44
CA ARG A 379 3.65 10.08 -8.60
C ARG A 379 2.34 9.39 -8.25
N PHE A 380 1.14 9.85 -8.59
CA PHE A 380 -0.09 9.12 -8.23
C PHE A 380 -0.24 7.81 -9.01
N ARG A 381 -0.26 7.88 -10.35
CA ARG A 381 -0.33 6.73 -11.28
C ARG A 381 0.89 6.72 -12.20
N GLY A 382 2.07 6.93 -11.62
CA GLY A 382 3.32 7.20 -12.32
C GLY A 382 3.61 6.28 -13.51
N TYR A 383 3.14 6.68 -14.69
CA TYR A 383 3.34 5.99 -15.95
C TYR A 383 4.82 6.14 -16.36
N TYR A 384 5.40 5.09 -16.94
CA TYR A 384 6.78 5.11 -17.41
C TYR A 384 7.13 6.34 -18.26
N GLU A 385 7.99 7.19 -17.71
CA GLU A 385 8.41 8.45 -18.30
C GLU A 385 8.99 8.30 -19.71
N HIS A 386 9.75 7.23 -19.98
CA HIS A 386 10.34 7.00 -21.30
C HIS A 386 9.31 6.79 -22.41
N LEU A 387 8.06 6.41 -22.07
CA LEU A 387 6.95 6.29 -23.01
C LEU A 387 6.18 7.60 -23.17
N LEU A 388 6.04 8.39 -22.10
CA LEU A 388 5.27 9.65 -22.12
C LEU A 388 6.08 10.84 -22.62
N ARG A 389 7.30 11.04 -22.09
CA ARG A 389 8.12 12.24 -22.32
C ARG A 389 8.32 12.58 -23.81
N PRO A 390 8.64 11.63 -24.72
CA PRO A 390 8.81 11.95 -26.13
C PRO A 390 7.56 12.55 -26.79
N ARG A 391 6.37 12.27 -26.25
CA ARG A 391 5.10 12.79 -26.78
C ARG A 391 4.89 14.26 -26.44
N PHE A 392 5.40 14.73 -25.30
CA PHE A 392 5.26 16.13 -24.84
C PHE A 392 6.53 16.98 -25.06
N SER A 393 7.62 16.39 -25.56
CA SER A 393 8.92 17.06 -25.65
C SER A 393 8.88 18.38 -26.43
N MET A 394 8.17 18.43 -27.56
CA MET A 394 8.05 19.65 -28.38
C MET A 394 7.28 20.77 -27.69
N LEU A 395 6.22 20.43 -26.96
CA LEU A 395 5.47 21.38 -26.13
C LEU A 395 6.41 22.03 -25.11
N GLY A 396 7.17 21.22 -24.36
CA GLY A 396 8.13 21.73 -23.37
C GLY A 396 9.25 22.58 -23.99
N LEU A 397 9.79 22.20 -25.15
CA LEU A 397 10.84 22.97 -25.82
C LEU A 397 10.34 24.35 -26.25
N LYS A 398 9.15 24.42 -26.87
CA LYS A 398 8.57 25.66 -27.39
C LYS A 398 8.15 26.63 -26.29
N LEU A 399 7.56 26.12 -25.21
CA LEU A 399 7.24 26.96 -24.08
C LEU A 399 8.51 27.39 -23.31
N SER A 400 9.60 26.61 -23.33
CA SER A 400 10.88 27.01 -22.71
C SER A 400 11.52 28.15 -23.48
N GLU A 401 11.49 28.04 -24.81
CA GLU A 401 11.91 29.09 -25.74
C GLU A 401 11.12 30.38 -25.47
N TYR A 402 9.80 30.28 -25.31
CA TYR A 402 8.95 31.41 -24.95
C TYR A 402 9.35 32.07 -23.63
N ALA A 403 9.44 31.27 -22.56
CA ALA A 403 9.78 31.78 -21.22
C ALA A 403 11.15 32.45 -21.20
N SER A 404 12.11 31.90 -21.95
CA SER A 404 13.47 32.45 -22.06
C SER A 404 13.50 33.78 -22.82
N GLN A 405 12.67 33.95 -23.85
CA GLN A 405 12.56 35.22 -24.57
C GLN A 405 11.98 36.35 -23.70
N LEU A 406 11.05 36.02 -22.80
CA LEU A 406 10.45 36.97 -21.85
C LEU A 406 11.35 37.30 -20.64
N SER A 407 12.36 36.46 -20.38
CA SER A 407 13.30 36.61 -19.25
C SER A 407 14.77 36.77 -19.69
N LYS A 408 14.97 37.38 -20.86
CA LYS A 408 16.26 37.52 -21.55
C LYS A 408 17.37 38.26 -20.79
N ASP A 409 17.02 39.07 -19.79
CA ASP A 409 17.98 39.88 -19.02
C ASP A 409 18.52 39.14 -17.78
N LEU A 410 18.10 37.88 -17.56
CA LEU A 410 18.68 36.99 -16.54
C LEU A 410 20.14 36.66 -16.87
N ASP A 411 21.04 36.82 -15.90
CA ASP A 411 22.40 36.28 -15.99
C ASP A 411 22.37 34.78 -15.62
N PRO A 412 22.51 33.85 -16.58
CA PRO A 412 22.38 32.42 -16.32
C PRO A 412 23.51 31.86 -15.44
N THR A 413 24.59 32.62 -15.21
CA THR A 413 25.69 32.22 -14.31
C THR A 413 25.44 32.60 -12.85
N ARG A 414 24.52 33.55 -12.59
CA ARG A 414 24.22 34.08 -11.26
C ARG A 414 22.78 33.85 -10.82
N GLU A 415 21.85 33.72 -11.77
CA GLU A 415 20.42 33.63 -11.53
C GLU A 415 19.83 32.37 -12.18
N LEU A 416 19.04 31.62 -11.41
CA LEU A 416 18.34 30.45 -11.92
C LEU A 416 17.05 30.87 -12.63
N SER A 417 16.74 30.24 -13.77
CA SER A 417 15.49 30.51 -14.52
C SER A 417 14.25 30.46 -13.62
N CYS A 418 13.41 31.50 -13.62
CA CYS A 418 12.17 31.52 -12.85
C CYS A 418 11.18 30.40 -13.25
N PHE A 419 11.30 29.91 -14.48
CA PHE A 419 10.46 28.88 -15.07
C PHE A 419 11.26 27.59 -15.33
N VAL A 420 10.68 26.43 -15.01
CA VAL A 420 11.33 25.11 -15.12
C VAL A 420 10.68 24.22 -16.17
N ASP A 421 11.48 23.66 -17.07
CA ASP A 421 11.08 22.56 -17.96
C ASP A 421 11.25 21.22 -17.24
N GLY A 422 10.15 20.69 -16.70
CA GLY A 422 10.10 19.38 -16.06
C GLY A 422 9.95 18.20 -17.03
N ILE A 423 9.85 18.44 -18.34
CA ILE A 423 9.64 17.41 -19.36
C ILE A 423 10.96 17.01 -20.01
N ASN A 424 11.78 17.97 -20.46
CA ASN A 424 12.94 17.68 -21.32
C ASN A 424 14.26 17.34 -20.59
N LEU A 425 14.22 17.05 -19.29
CA LEU A 425 15.41 16.75 -18.47
C LEU A 425 16.51 17.82 -18.58
N THR A 426 16.12 19.08 -18.55
CA THR A 426 17.05 20.21 -18.66
C THR A 426 18.12 20.12 -17.56
N LEU A 427 19.40 20.29 -17.94
CA LEU A 427 20.56 20.09 -17.06
C LEU A 427 20.69 18.66 -16.47
N GLY A 428 20.11 17.65 -17.11
CA GLY A 428 20.16 16.25 -16.67
C GLY A 428 19.32 15.97 -15.41
N ARG A 429 18.43 16.89 -15.02
CA ARG A 429 17.57 16.75 -13.84
C ARG A 429 16.23 16.12 -14.21
N GLY A 430 15.88 15.03 -13.53
CA GLY A 430 14.55 14.43 -13.57
C GLY A 430 13.49 15.31 -12.89
N TRP A 431 12.23 15.19 -13.32
CA TRP A 431 11.12 15.96 -12.74
C TRP A 431 11.00 15.79 -11.23
N TRP A 432 11.25 14.57 -10.71
CA TRP A 432 11.17 14.26 -9.28
C TRP A 432 12.22 15.00 -8.45
N THR A 433 13.28 15.54 -9.05
CA THR A 433 14.31 16.28 -8.32
C THR A 433 13.86 17.67 -7.88
N TYR A 434 12.75 18.17 -8.44
CA TYR A 434 12.15 19.45 -8.07
C TYR A 434 11.20 19.35 -6.87
N PHE A 435 10.87 18.13 -6.42
CA PHE A 435 9.92 17.88 -5.34
C PHE A 435 10.58 17.01 -4.26
N PRO A 436 10.74 17.50 -3.02
CA PRO A 436 11.25 16.70 -1.90
C PRO A 436 10.20 15.72 -1.35
N TYR A 437 9.11 15.51 -2.09
CA TYR A 437 7.97 14.67 -1.73
C TYR A 437 7.40 13.96 -2.97
N GLN A 438 6.43 13.08 -2.75
CA GLN A 438 5.72 12.39 -3.81
C GLN A 438 4.53 13.24 -4.30
N SER A 439 4.65 13.87 -5.48
CA SER A 439 3.64 14.78 -6.03
C SER A 439 2.50 14.04 -6.75
N PRO A 440 1.24 14.17 -6.31
CA PRO A 440 0.07 13.58 -6.97
C PRO A 440 -0.55 14.57 -7.96
N PHE A 441 -0.15 14.53 -9.24
CA PHE A 441 -0.69 15.49 -10.20
C PHE A 441 -2.02 15.01 -10.81
N GLU A 442 -3.03 15.88 -10.81
CA GLU A 442 -4.34 15.59 -11.43
C GLU A 442 -4.23 15.30 -12.93
N SER A 443 -3.22 15.87 -13.62
CA SER A 443 -2.93 15.61 -15.04
C SER A 443 -2.58 14.14 -15.34
N GLU A 444 -2.19 13.34 -14.34
CA GLU A 444 -1.90 11.92 -14.54
C GLU A 444 -3.15 11.14 -15.01
N LEU A 445 -4.35 11.53 -14.56
CA LEU A 445 -5.60 10.80 -14.81
C LEU A 445 -6.08 10.97 -16.27
N PRO A 446 -6.18 12.20 -16.84
CA PRO A 446 -6.44 12.36 -18.27
C PRO A 446 -5.38 11.72 -19.16
N VAL A 447 -4.09 11.80 -18.78
CA VAL A 447 -2.99 11.15 -19.52
C VAL A 447 -3.19 9.64 -19.60
N LEU A 448 -3.60 9.01 -18.50
CA LEU A 448 -3.97 7.59 -18.49
C LEU A 448 -5.14 7.29 -19.41
N ALA A 449 -6.14 8.17 -19.48
CA ALA A 449 -7.29 8.02 -20.38
C ALA A 449 -6.98 8.35 -21.86
N GLY A 450 -5.71 8.61 -22.20
CA GLY A 450 -5.30 8.94 -23.57
C GLY A 450 -5.61 10.38 -24.00
N MET A 451 -5.80 11.29 -23.04
CA MET A 451 -6.03 12.73 -23.26
C MET A 451 -4.78 13.52 -22.82
N PRO A 452 -4.23 14.42 -23.66
CA PRO A 452 -3.06 15.19 -23.27
C PRO A 452 -3.32 16.05 -22.03
N ALA A 453 -2.42 15.99 -21.05
CA ALA A 453 -2.48 16.85 -19.87
C ALA A 453 -1.09 17.19 -19.34
N ILE A 454 -0.99 18.38 -18.76
CA ILE A 454 0.17 18.85 -18.01
C ILE A 454 -0.28 19.52 -16.71
N THR A 455 0.63 19.63 -15.75
CA THR A 455 0.45 20.42 -14.53
C THR A 455 1.51 21.51 -14.47
N LEU A 456 1.08 22.76 -14.27
CA LEU A 456 1.91 23.87 -13.84
C LEU A 456 2.01 23.82 -12.31
N ALA A 457 3.20 23.49 -11.81
CA ALA A 457 3.43 23.28 -10.38
C ALA A 457 4.57 24.14 -9.84
N SER A 458 4.40 24.62 -8.61
CA SER A 458 5.45 25.28 -7.83
C SER A 458 6.57 24.28 -7.49
N VAL A 459 7.83 24.67 -7.70
CA VAL A 459 9.00 23.77 -7.58
C VAL A 459 9.92 24.15 -6.43
N ASN A 460 10.69 23.19 -5.92
CA ASN A 460 11.64 23.36 -4.81
C ASN A 460 10.97 23.86 -3.51
N ASP A 461 9.74 23.43 -3.29
CA ASP A 461 8.98 23.67 -2.07
C ASP A 461 8.81 22.34 -1.31
N ASP A 462 8.90 22.37 0.03
CA ASP A 462 8.63 21.21 0.89
C ASP A 462 7.15 21.04 1.25
N ARG A 463 6.30 22.02 0.90
CA ARG A 463 4.87 22.11 1.24
C ARG A 463 4.63 21.84 2.72
N ARG A 464 5.46 22.49 3.55
CA ARG A 464 5.63 22.20 4.98
C ARG A 464 4.34 22.02 5.78
N TYR A 465 3.28 22.76 5.47
CA TYR A 465 2.04 22.76 6.27
C TYR A 465 0.87 22.01 5.62
N VAL A 466 0.98 21.63 4.35
CA VAL A 466 -0.07 20.85 3.66
C VAL A 466 -0.35 19.56 4.42
N ASP A 467 -1.63 19.16 4.47
CA ASP A 467 -2.13 18.03 5.24
C ASP A 467 -2.02 18.18 6.77
N THR A 468 -1.94 19.43 7.26
CA THR A 468 -1.94 19.73 8.71
C THR A 468 -2.93 20.84 9.08
N PRO A 469 -3.36 20.91 10.36
CA PRO A 469 -4.15 22.04 10.86
C PRO A 469 -3.45 23.41 10.74
N GLY A 470 -2.13 23.42 10.54
CA GLY A 470 -1.33 24.63 10.42
C GLY A 470 -1.24 25.21 9.01
N ASP A 471 -2.01 24.70 8.04
CA ASP A 471 -2.13 25.27 6.69
C ASP A 471 -3.11 26.44 6.67
N THR A 472 -2.72 27.55 7.31
CA THR A 472 -3.60 28.69 7.63
C THR A 472 -3.23 29.97 6.85
N PRO A 473 -4.17 30.89 6.63
CA PRO A 473 -3.94 32.09 5.81
C PRO A 473 -2.85 33.03 6.35
N ASP A 474 -2.62 33.08 7.67
CA ASP A 474 -1.54 33.86 8.28
C ASP A 474 -0.14 33.41 7.89
N ARG A 475 -0.01 32.20 7.35
CA ARG A 475 1.27 31.60 6.92
C ARG A 475 1.50 31.67 5.41
N PHE A 476 0.60 32.28 4.66
CA PHE A 476 0.75 32.50 3.23
C PHE A 476 1.83 33.57 2.95
N ASP A 477 2.85 33.23 2.15
CA ASP A 477 3.92 34.16 1.76
C ASP A 477 3.58 34.85 0.43
N LYS A 478 2.83 35.96 0.55
CA LYS A 478 2.36 36.74 -0.60
C LYS A 478 3.47 37.29 -1.49
N GLU A 479 4.55 37.82 -0.89
CA GLU A 479 5.66 38.43 -1.63
C GLU A 479 6.46 37.40 -2.42
N ARG A 480 6.56 36.18 -1.90
CA ARG A 480 7.20 35.09 -2.63
C ARG A 480 6.27 34.51 -3.71
N PHE A 481 4.98 34.34 -3.41
CA PHE A 481 4.00 33.88 -4.40
C PHE A 481 3.91 34.83 -5.60
N LYS A 482 3.92 36.14 -5.35
CA LYS A 482 3.95 37.20 -6.38
C LYS A 482 4.94 36.92 -7.51
N LYS A 483 6.12 36.40 -7.19
CA LYS A 483 7.23 36.17 -8.13
C LYS A 483 6.98 35.01 -9.11
N GLN A 484 6.00 34.16 -8.84
CA GLN A 484 5.52 33.11 -9.74
C GLN A 484 4.34 33.61 -10.58
N ILE A 485 3.48 34.42 -9.97
CA ILE A 485 2.23 34.87 -10.56
C ILE A 485 2.48 36.00 -11.56
N LEU A 486 3.22 37.04 -11.17
CA LEU A 486 3.39 38.25 -11.96
C LEU A 486 4.57 38.18 -12.93
N TYR A 487 4.35 38.72 -14.11
CA TYR A 487 5.30 38.98 -15.18
C TYR A 487 6.15 40.21 -14.83
N GLU A 488 7.46 40.06 -14.96
CA GLU A 488 8.42 41.17 -14.85
C GLU A 488 9.25 41.19 -16.13
N PRO A 489 9.01 42.15 -17.05
CA PRO A 489 9.68 42.19 -18.35
C PRO A 489 11.21 42.04 -18.25
N GLY A 490 11.77 41.12 -19.03
CA GLY A 490 13.20 40.83 -19.05
C GLY A 490 13.70 39.97 -17.90
N ARG A 491 12.92 39.80 -16.82
CA ARG A 491 13.34 39.05 -15.62
C ARG A 491 12.52 37.78 -15.36
N ARG A 492 11.19 37.83 -15.50
CA ARG A 492 10.28 36.72 -15.13
C ARG A 492 9.08 36.65 -16.04
N VAL A 493 8.64 35.43 -16.38
CA VAL A 493 7.53 35.18 -17.33
C VAL A 493 6.12 35.33 -16.73
N GLY A 494 5.93 35.09 -15.43
CA GLY A 494 4.58 35.11 -14.81
C GLY A 494 3.67 33.96 -15.27
N LEU A 495 2.64 33.65 -14.48
CA LEU A 495 1.70 32.56 -14.76
C LEU A 495 0.82 32.86 -15.97
N LEU A 496 0.27 34.08 -16.03
CA LEU A 496 -0.65 34.48 -17.09
C LEU A 496 -0.03 34.32 -18.47
N LYS A 497 1.23 34.74 -18.66
CA LYS A 497 1.88 34.67 -19.99
C LYS A 497 2.03 33.23 -20.48
N ILE A 498 2.32 32.28 -19.59
CA ILE A 498 2.36 30.85 -19.94
C ILE A 498 0.98 30.35 -20.34
N VAL A 499 -0.07 30.70 -19.58
CA VAL A 499 -1.44 30.28 -19.89
C VAL A 499 -1.93 30.90 -21.20
N GLN A 500 -1.65 32.17 -21.47
CA GLN A 500 -1.94 32.83 -22.74
C GLN A 500 -1.25 32.12 -23.92
N ALA A 501 0.01 31.67 -23.76
CA ALA A 501 0.72 30.93 -24.80
C ALA A 501 0.05 29.57 -25.09
N LEU A 502 -0.46 28.89 -24.07
CA LEU A 502 -1.18 27.61 -24.20
C LEU A 502 -2.56 27.80 -24.85
N VAL A 503 -3.32 28.82 -24.44
CA VAL A 503 -4.65 29.09 -25.00
C VAL A 503 -4.57 29.54 -26.45
N ASN A 504 -3.57 30.36 -26.80
CA ASN A 504 -3.33 30.85 -28.17
C ASN A 504 -2.41 29.92 -28.99
N TRP A 505 -2.20 28.68 -28.54
CA TRP A 505 -1.39 27.69 -29.25
C TRP A 505 -2.00 27.34 -30.60
N LYS A 506 -1.16 27.12 -31.62
CA LYS A 506 -1.55 26.53 -32.91
C LYS A 506 -0.74 25.26 -33.16
N GLY A 507 -1.44 24.24 -33.64
CA GLY A 507 -0.95 22.88 -33.85
C GLY A 507 -1.31 21.94 -32.70
N PRO A 508 -0.87 20.67 -32.80
CA PRO A 508 -1.10 19.68 -31.76
C PRO A 508 -0.27 19.98 -30.50
N PHE A 509 -0.78 19.60 -29.34
CA PHE A 509 -0.05 19.69 -28.06
C PHE A 509 0.90 18.51 -27.81
N VAL A 510 0.71 17.40 -28.54
CA VAL A 510 1.53 16.19 -28.43
C VAL A 510 1.99 15.73 -29.81
N ASN A 511 3.19 15.17 -29.86
CA ASN A 511 3.81 14.66 -31.09
C ASN A 511 3.13 13.39 -31.63
N ALA A 512 2.44 12.65 -30.77
CA ALA A 512 1.76 11.41 -31.10
C ALA A 512 0.62 11.15 -30.12
N GLN A 513 -0.40 10.40 -30.56
CA GLN A 513 -1.53 10.03 -29.73
C GLN A 513 -1.08 9.27 -28.47
N LEU A 514 -1.69 9.62 -27.33
CA LEU A 514 -1.51 8.89 -26.08
C LEU A 514 -2.29 7.58 -26.12
N LEU A 515 -1.72 6.53 -25.53
CA LEU A 515 -2.42 5.26 -25.36
C LEU A 515 -3.37 5.35 -24.16
N ASP A 516 -4.57 4.84 -24.32
CA ASP A 516 -5.53 4.64 -23.24
C ASP A 516 -5.07 3.45 -22.37
N LYS A 517 -4.62 3.77 -21.15
CA LYS A 517 -4.09 2.86 -20.12
C LYS A 517 -4.99 2.81 -18.89
N TRP A 518 -6.17 3.40 -18.99
CA TRP A 518 -7.17 3.45 -17.94
C TRP A 518 -7.81 2.09 -17.71
N SER A 519 -7.89 1.70 -16.45
CA SER A 519 -8.64 0.54 -15.99
C SER A 519 -9.57 0.89 -14.84
N ARG A 520 -10.65 0.11 -14.72
CA ARG A 520 -11.67 0.13 -13.69
C ARG A 520 -11.72 -1.21 -12.99
N LEU A 521 -11.94 -1.18 -11.68
CA LEU A 521 -12.27 -2.34 -10.85
C LEU A 521 -13.68 -2.16 -10.29
N SER A 522 -14.53 -3.17 -10.40
CA SER A 522 -15.83 -3.18 -9.73
C SER A 522 -16.16 -4.54 -9.11
N GLY A 523 -17.04 -4.57 -8.13
CA GLY A 523 -17.46 -5.83 -7.53
C GLY A 523 -18.42 -5.65 -6.38
N ARG A 524 -18.72 -6.73 -5.67
CA ARG A 524 -19.54 -6.73 -4.46
C ARG A 524 -18.76 -7.22 -3.25
N VAL A 525 -19.00 -6.61 -2.10
CA VAL A 525 -18.64 -7.16 -0.79
C VAL A 525 -19.82 -7.94 -0.28
N VAL A 526 -19.58 -9.22 0.02
CA VAL A 526 -20.60 -10.14 0.50
C VAL A 526 -20.12 -10.88 1.74
N TRP A 527 -21.05 -11.49 2.47
CA TRP A 527 -20.75 -12.38 3.58
C TRP A 527 -21.64 -13.62 3.52
N LEU A 528 -21.30 -14.66 4.28
CA LEU A 528 -22.08 -15.88 4.37
C LEU A 528 -23.03 -15.81 5.57
N GLU A 529 -24.33 -15.79 5.32
CA GLU A 529 -25.33 -16.05 6.34
C GLU A 529 -25.60 -17.57 6.44
N PRO A 530 -25.13 -18.27 7.50
CA PRO A 530 -25.13 -19.74 7.52
C PRO A 530 -26.53 -20.37 7.60
N LYS A 531 -27.55 -19.60 7.96
CA LYS A 531 -28.93 -20.08 8.13
C LYS A 531 -29.69 -20.13 6.82
N THR A 532 -29.31 -19.32 5.85
CA THR A 532 -30.06 -19.07 4.61
C THR A 532 -29.30 -19.59 3.40
N ASN A 533 -27.96 -19.49 3.39
CA ASN A 533 -27.15 -19.77 2.21
C ASN A 533 -25.99 -20.74 2.48
N TYR A 534 -25.54 -21.41 1.42
CA TYR A 534 -24.32 -22.24 1.41
C TYR A 534 -23.12 -21.53 0.77
N THR A 535 -23.38 -20.46 0.00
CA THR A 535 -22.37 -19.63 -0.66
C THR A 535 -22.50 -18.18 -0.15
N PRO A 536 -21.39 -17.46 0.05
CA PRO A 536 -21.45 -16.04 0.43
C PRO A 536 -22.04 -15.22 -0.73
N ASP A 537 -23.23 -14.65 -0.54
CA ASP A 537 -23.88 -13.77 -1.53
C ASP A 537 -24.71 -12.64 -0.86
N GLU A 538 -24.86 -12.68 0.46
CA GLU A 538 -25.54 -11.62 1.20
C GLU A 538 -24.70 -10.34 1.12
N PRO A 539 -25.26 -9.22 0.61
CA PRO A 539 -24.52 -7.98 0.49
C PRO A 539 -24.14 -7.43 1.86
N LEU A 540 -22.95 -6.85 1.97
CA LEU A 540 -22.53 -6.09 3.14
C LEU A 540 -22.45 -4.61 2.77
N ALA A 541 -23.48 -3.85 3.16
CA ALA A 541 -23.58 -2.43 2.86
C ALA A 541 -22.71 -1.59 3.80
N ASP A 542 -22.32 -0.39 3.36
CA ASP A 542 -21.42 0.53 4.09
C ASP A 542 -20.10 -0.13 4.55
N SER A 543 -19.63 -1.13 3.81
CA SER A 543 -18.30 -1.71 3.99
C SER A 543 -17.26 -0.79 3.37
N LEU A 544 -16.18 -0.51 4.09
CA LEU A 544 -15.05 0.22 3.54
C LEU A 544 -14.20 -0.73 2.71
N VAL A 545 -14.03 -0.40 1.43
CA VAL A 545 -13.14 -1.11 0.50
C VAL A 545 -11.94 -0.23 0.21
N VAL A 546 -10.74 -0.80 0.25
CA VAL A 546 -9.49 -0.10 -0.04
C VAL A 546 -8.69 -0.81 -1.13
N LEU A 547 -7.95 -0.04 -1.94
CA LEU A 547 -7.08 -0.56 -3.00
C LEU A 547 -5.61 -0.22 -2.71
N LYS A 548 -4.82 -1.23 -2.32
CA LYS A 548 -3.39 -1.08 -2.00
C LYS A 548 -2.53 -1.54 -3.19
N SER A 549 -1.62 -0.68 -3.65
CA SER A 549 -0.66 -1.03 -4.71
C SER A 549 0.61 -1.67 -4.12
N GLN A 550 1.40 -2.37 -4.94
CA GLN A 550 2.70 -2.90 -4.48
C GLN A 550 3.73 -1.83 -4.15
N ARG A 551 3.47 -0.58 -4.55
CA ARG A 551 4.31 0.58 -4.18
C ARG A 551 4.07 0.99 -2.73
N GLY A 552 2.85 0.77 -2.21
CA GLY A 552 2.50 0.99 -0.80
C GLY A 552 2.64 2.45 -0.37
N ASP A 553 2.22 3.38 -1.21
CA ASP A 553 2.21 4.79 -0.81
C ASP A 553 1.09 5.01 0.20
N LYS A 554 1.50 5.29 1.43
CA LYS A 554 0.62 5.70 2.51
C LYS A 554 -0.04 7.05 2.24
N TYR A 555 0.76 7.99 1.76
CA TYR A 555 0.35 9.36 1.46
C TYR A 555 1.12 9.85 0.24
N LEU A 556 0.50 10.82 -0.44
CA LEU A 556 1.12 11.69 -1.42
C LEU A 556 0.90 13.12 -0.92
N MET A 557 1.68 14.09 -1.39
CA MET A 557 1.56 15.46 -0.87
C MET A 557 0.15 16.03 -1.09
N GLY A 558 -0.61 16.22 0.00
CA GLY A 558 -2.01 16.66 -0.07
C GLY A 558 -3.04 15.59 -0.49
N THR A 559 -2.67 14.31 -0.52
CA THR A 559 -3.57 13.23 -0.99
C THR A 559 -3.35 11.92 -0.24
N ARG A 560 -4.42 11.19 0.07
CA ARG A 560 -4.32 9.81 0.61
C ARG A 560 -3.85 8.86 -0.50
N GLY A 561 -2.80 8.08 -0.22
CA GLY A 561 -2.19 7.19 -1.23
C GLY A 561 -2.92 5.86 -1.44
N VAL A 562 -3.80 5.49 -0.49
CA VAL A 562 -4.68 4.32 -0.57
C VAL A 562 -6.11 4.80 -0.84
N PRO A 563 -6.63 4.64 -2.08
CA PRO A 563 -8.02 4.95 -2.39
C PRO A 563 -8.97 4.11 -1.53
N ALA A 564 -10.06 4.72 -1.09
CA ALA A 564 -11.09 4.08 -0.28
C ALA A 564 -12.49 4.46 -0.77
N VAL A 565 -13.40 3.50 -0.79
CA VAL A 565 -14.82 3.68 -1.14
C VAL A 565 -15.70 2.91 -0.16
N LEU A 566 -16.95 3.34 0.00
CA LEU A 566 -17.95 2.60 0.77
C LEU A 566 -18.90 1.88 -0.17
N THR A 567 -19.29 0.66 0.19
CA THR A 567 -20.25 -0.11 -0.58
C THR A 567 -21.67 0.47 -0.52
N ASP A 568 -22.45 0.25 -1.57
CA ASP A 568 -23.88 0.55 -1.57
C ASP A 568 -24.72 -0.51 -0.84
N ASP A 569 -26.05 -0.36 -0.89
CA ASP A 569 -27.04 -1.27 -0.30
C ASP A 569 -26.97 -2.70 -0.87
N LYS A 570 -26.38 -2.87 -2.07
CA LYS A 570 -26.15 -4.16 -2.73
C LYS A 570 -24.73 -4.68 -2.50
N GLY A 571 -23.96 -4.02 -1.62
CA GLY A 571 -22.56 -4.32 -1.37
C GLY A 571 -21.64 -3.92 -2.51
N ALA A 572 -22.11 -3.18 -3.53
CA ALA A 572 -21.31 -2.88 -4.70
C ALA A 572 -20.28 -1.78 -4.45
N TYR A 573 -19.11 -1.90 -5.06
CA TYR A 573 -18.02 -0.91 -5.02
C TYR A 573 -17.36 -0.75 -6.38
N GLU A 574 -16.66 0.37 -6.56
CA GLU A 574 -15.94 0.71 -7.78
C GLU A 574 -14.67 1.51 -7.49
N PHE A 575 -13.59 1.20 -8.20
CA PHE A 575 -12.40 2.04 -8.30
C PHE A 575 -12.11 2.35 -9.76
N ASP A 576 -11.98 3.63 -10.04
CA ASP A 576 -11.67 4.17 -11.35
C ASP A 576 -10.23 4.69 -11.44
N GLY A 577 -9.73 4.84 -12.66
CA GLY A 577 -8.42 5.45 -12.90
C GLY A 577 -7.25 4.59 -12.44
N ALA A 578 -7.41 3.26 -12.42
CA ALA A 578 -6.27 2.35 -12.27
C ALA A 578 -5.44 2.34 -13.56
N ILE A 579 -4.15 2.01 -13.45
CA ILE A 579 -3.24 1.87 -14.59
C ILE A 579 -3.11 0.40 -14.97
N ASP A 580 -3.14 0.10 -16.26
CA ASP A 580 -2.90 -1.25 -16.75
C ASP A 580 -1.49 -1.76 -16.40
N ILE A 581 -1.30 -3.08 -16.42
CA ILE A 581 -0.03 -3.74 -16.08
C ILE A 581 1.16 -3.34 -16.98
N THR A 582 0.89 -2.78 -18.16
CA THR A 582 1.94 -2.37 -19.12
C THR A 582 2.41 -0.94 -18.90
N GLY A 583 1.60 -0.12 -18.23
CA GLY A 583 1.91 1.27 -17.91
C GLY A 583 2.87 1.41 -16.72
N ASN A 584 2.77 0.51 -15.73
CA ASN A 584 3.71 0.44 -14.61
C ASN A 584 3.61 -0.89 -13.84
N SER A 585 4.71 -1.62 -13.77
CA SER A 585 4.80 -2.93 -13.09
C SER A 585 4.50 -2.90 -11.59
N LEU A 586 4.59 -1.73 -10.93
CA LEU A 586 4.26 -1.56 -9.51
C LEU A 586 2.75 -1.68 -9.23
N PHE A 587 1.92 -1.74 -10.27
CA PHE A 587 0.48 -1.96 -10.22
C PHE A 587 0.05 -3.33 -10.78
N ASN A 588 1.01 -4.24 -11.01
CA ASN A 588 0.74 -5.56 -11.57
C ASN A 588 -0.12 -6.44 -10.67
N GLU A 589 -0.04 -6.25 -9.35
CA GLU A 589 -0.85 -6.98 -8.38
C GLU A 589 -1.22 -6.01 -7.25
N CYS A 590 -2.45 -5.50 -7.29
CA CYS A 590 -3.01 -4.69 -6.21
C CYS A 590 -3.80 -5.57 -5.26
N LEU A 591 -3.74 -5.24 -3.97
CA LEU A 591 -4.51 -5.87 -2.92
C LEU A 591 -5.79 -5.07 -2.68
N VAL A 592 -6.92 -5.76 -2.61
CA VAL A 592 -8.22 -5.17 -2.32
C VAL A 592 -8.68 -5.73 -0.98
N GLU A 593 -8.95 -4.87 -0.01
CA GLU A 593 -9.37 -5.27 1.33
C GLU A 593 -10.74 -4.64 1.63
N ALA A 594 -11.64 -5.40 2.26
CA ALA A 594 -12.96 -4.94 2.66
C ALA A 594 -13.14 -5.09 4.18
N TYR A 595 -13.79 -4.09 4.79
CA TYR A 595 -13.97 -3.99 6.24
C TYR A 595 -15.37 -3.50 6.62
N GLY A 596 -16.02 -4.17 7.58
CA GLY A 596 -17.16 -3.65 8.34
C GLY A 596 -16.70 -3.12 9.69
N ILE A 597 -17.15 -1.93 10.04
CA ILE A 597 -16.66 -1.13 11.16
C ILE A 597 -17.76 -1.02 12.22
N ALA A 598 -17.42 -1.19 13.49
CA ALA A 598 -18.37 -1.19 14.60
C ALA A 598 -18.86 0.23 14.94
N ASP A 599 -19.75 0.78 14.11
CA ASP A 599 -20.42 2.05 14.38
C ASP A 599 -21.95 1.93 14.34
N ASP A 600 -22.64 2.96 14.85
CA ASP A 600 -24.11 2.98 14.95
C ASP A 600 -24.78 2.81 13.58
N HIS A 601 -24.15 3.29 12.49
CA HIS A 601 -24.70 3.23 11.14
C HIS A 601 -24.57 1.82 10.56
N PHE A 602 -23.39 1.19 10.68
CA PHE A 602 -23.17 -0.18 10.24
C PHE A 602 -24.13 -1.17 10.92
N ILE A 603 -24.38 -0.99 12.24
CA ILE A 603 -25.32 -1.82 13.00
C ILE A 603 -26.75 -1.66 12.47
N GLN A 604 -27.15 -0.43 12.15
CA GLN A 604 -28.50 -0.14 11.62
C GLN A 604 -28.68 -0.65 10.19
N THR A 605 -27.67 -0.49 9.32
CA THR A 605 -27.71 -0.91 7.92
C THR A 605 -27.61 -2.44 7.78
N ASN A 606 -26.86 -3.12 8.67
CA ASN A 606 -26.57 -4.56 8.56
C ASN A 606 -26.98 -5.36 9.82
N PRO A 607 -28.26 -5.38 10.22
CA PRO A 607 -28.70 -6.00 11.47
C PRO A 607 -28.50 -7.53 11.51
N ALA A 608 -28.63 -8.21 10.37
CA ALA A 608 -28.40 -9.65 10.26
C ALA A 608 -26.91 -10.01 10.46
N ALA A 609 -26.02 -9.23 9.84
CA ALA A 609 -24.57 -9.38 10.00
C ALA A 609 -24.14 -9.13 11.46
N TRP A 610 -24.68 -8.09 12.10
CA TRP A 610 -24.43 -7.83 13.51
C TRP A 610 -24.92 -8.97 14.43
N ALA A 611 -26.11 -9.51 14.15
CA ALA A 611 -26.64 -10.66 14.89
C ALA A 611 -25.80 -11.95 14.70
N GLU A 612 -25.16 -12.12 13.54
CA GLU A 612 -24.19 -13.21 13.32
C GLU A 612 -22.94 -13.03 14.17
N LEU A 613 -22.38 -11.82 14.21
CA LEU A 613 -21.20 -11.51 15.03
C LEU A 613 -21.45 -11.83 16.51
N GLU A 614 -22.57 -11.37 17.07
CA GLU A 614 -22.91 -11.65 18.47
C GLU A 614 -23.11 -13.15 18.73
N ARG A 615 -23.65 -13.88 17.75
CA ARG A 615 -23.77 -15.34 17.84
C ARG A 615 -22.40 -16.01 17.84
N ALA A 616 -21.50 -15.62 16.94
CA ALA A 616 -20.14 -16.17 16.85
C ALA A 616 -19.40 -15.99 18.19
N ARG A 617 -19.50 -14.80 18.80
CA ARG A 617 -18.93 -14.50 20.13
C ARG A 617 -19.49 -15.39 21.25
N SER A 618 -20.74 -15.84 21.14
CA SER A 618 -21.43 -16.62 22.18
C SER A 618 -21.11 -18.13 22.21
N GLN A 619 -20.46 -18.69 21.19
CA GLN A 619 -20.36 -20.15 20.98
C GLN A 619 -19.55 -20.93 22.05
N ARG A 620 -18.87 -20.27 23.01
CA ARG A 620 -18.09 -20.92 24.09
C ARG A 620 -18.67 -20.81 25.50
N GLY A 621 -19.99 -20.65 25.64
CA GLY A 621 -20.69 -20.91 26.91
C GLY A 621 -20.60 -19.80 27.98
N ARG A 622 -20.04 -18.63 27.65
CA ARG A 622 -20.19 -17.40 28.43
C ARG A 622 -20.50 -16.29 27.44
N LEU A 623 -21.72 -15.75 27.46
CA LEU A 623 -22.05 -14.57 26.65
C LEU A 623 -21.14 -13.42 27.12
N PRO A 624 -20.20 -12.93 26.30
CA PRO A 624 -19.55 -11.66 26.63
C PRO A 624 -20.61 -10.56 26.69
N ALA A 625 -20.27 -9.42 27.31
CA ALA A 625 -21.13 -8.25 27.20
C ALA A 625 -21.39 -7.93 25.72
N PRO A 626 -22.58 -7.41 25.37
CA PRO A 626 -22.86 -6.95 24.00
C PRO A 626 -21.74 -6.04 23.53
N LEU A 627 -21.30 -6.22 22.28
CA LEU A 627 -20.23 -5.41 21.74
C LEU A 627 -20.74 -3.97 21.61
N GLU A 628 -20.03 -3.02 22.23
CA GLU A 628 -20.34 -1.61 22.05
C GLU A 628 -19.79 -1.13 20.70
N PRO A 629 -20.46 -0.18 20.02
CA PRO A 629 -19.95 0.43 18.79
C PRO A 629 -18.73 1.29 19.13
N ASP A 630 -17.56 0.70 19.02
CA ASP A 630 -16.28 1.29 19.39
C ASP A 630 -15.46 1.73 18.18
N GLY A 631 -15.95 1.52 16.95
CA GLY A 631 -15.30 1.75 15.66
C GLY A 631 -14.27 0.69 15.25
N SER A 632 -14.16 -0.42 15.97
CA SER A 632 -13.24 -1.52 15.64
C SER A 632 -13.68 -2.29 14.39
N VAL A 633 -12.75 -3.05 13.80
CA VAL A 633 -13.08 -3.95 12.68
C VAL A 633 -13.84 -5.17 13.21
N VAL A 634 -15.05 -5.38 12.68
CA VAL A 634 -15.96 -6.47 13.08
C VAL A 634 -16.34 -7.40 11.93
N PHE A 635 -16.13 -6.95 10.69
CA PHE A 635 -16.14 -7.80 9.50
C PHE A 635 -14.88 -7.49 8.70
N ALA A 636 -14.25 -8.52 8.15
CA ALA A 636 -13.08 -8.33 7.31
C ALA A 636 -12.93 -9.44 6.27
N GLN A 637 -12.13 -9.17 5.24
CA GLN A 637 -11.85 -10.08 4.13
C GLN A 637 -11.41 -11.47 4.60
N ASP A 638 -12.06 -12.53 4.09
CA ASP A 638 -11.62 -13.92 4.25
C ASP A 638 -10.42 -14.18 3.33
N MET A 639 -9.28 -14.55 3.91
CA MET A 639 -8.06 -14.90 3.20
C MET A 639 -7.68 -16.39 3.35
N ALA A 640 -8.52 -17.21 3.99
CA ALA A 640 -8.24 -18.62 4.20
C ALA A 640 -8.32 -19.44 2.90
N ARG A 641 -9.12 -18.98 1.93
CA ARG A 641 -9.36 -19.65 0.63
C ARG A 641 -9.07 -18.69 -0.54
N PRO A 642 -7.80 -18.34 -0.81
CA PRO A 642 -7.46 -17.30 -1.79
C PRO A 642 -7.79 -17.68 -3.24
N LEU A 643 -8.00 -18.96 -3.54
CA LEU A 643 -8.44 -19.42 -4.87
C LEU A 643 -9.95 -19.23 -5.07
N ASP A 644 -10.74 -19.42 -4.01
CA ASP A 644 -12.20 -19.26 -4.07
C ASP A 644 -12.58 -17.80 -3.86
N PHE A 645 -11.90 -17.12 -2.93
CA PHE A 645 -12.13 -15.74 -2.53
C PHE A 645 -10.87 -14.90 -2.76
N PRO A 646 -10.54 -14.59 -4.03
CA PRO A 646 -9.39 -13.76 -4.35
C PRO A 646 -9.59 -12.34 -3.84
N ASN A 647 -8.50 -11.75 -3.33
CA ASN A 647 -8.45 -10.35 -2.90
C ASN A 647 -7.31 -9.59 -3.59
N LYS A 648 -6.72 -10.19 -4.62
CA LYS A 648 -5.64 -9.62 -5.42
C LYS A 648 -6.11 -9.45 -6.85
N VAL A 649 -5.76 -8.33 -7.46
CA VAL A 649 -6.15 -8.01 -8.83
C VAL A 649 -4.97 -7.51 -9.65
N ALA A 650 -4.88 -7.98 -10.88
CA ALA A 650 -3.99 -7.47 -11.91
C ALA A 650 -4.82 -6.75 -12.97
N PHE A 651 -4.51 -5.50 -13.26
CA PHE A 651 -5.22 -4.69 -14.27
C PHE A 651 -4.79 -5.08 -15.69
N ILE A 652 -5.26 -6.23 -16.17
CA ILE A 652 -4.96 -6.76 -17.52
C ILE A 652 -5.98 -6.27 -18.56
N LYS A 653 -7.17 -5.89 -18.12
CA LYS A 653 -8.30 -5.46 -18.95
C LYS A 653 -8.71 -4.05 -18.50
N GLN A 654 -9.39 -3.32 -19.38
CA GLN A 654 -9.96 -2.02 -19.02
C GLN A 654 -11.01 -2.18 -17.93
N ASP A 655 -11.89 -3.18 -18.01
CA ASP A 655 -12.85 -3.49 -16.94
C ASP A 655 -12.47 -4.80 -16.25
N GLN A 656 -12.20 -4.72 -14.95
CA GLN A 656 -11.92 -5.84 -14.06
C GLN A 656 -13.01 -5.97 -13.02
N SER A 657 -13.36 -7.21 -12.67
CA SER A 657 -14.33 -7.45 -11.60
C SER A 657 -13.79 -8.39 -10.54
N LEU A 658 -14.03 -8.06 -9.26
CA LEU A 658 -13.59 -8.83 -8.11
C LEU A 658 -14.62 -8.77 -6.99
N ASN A 659 -15.26 -9.89 -6.66
CA ASN A 659 -16.11 -9.96 -5.47
C ASN A 659 -15.26 -10.29 -4.23
N LEU A 660 -15.58 -9.64 -3.13
CA LEU A 660 -14.88 -9.76 -1.86
C LEU A 660 -15.79 -10.46 -0.85
N VAL A 661 -15.26 -11.49 -0.20
CA VAL A 661 -15.99 -12.24 0.82
C VAL A 661 -15.45 -11.84 2.19
N THR A 662 -16.35 -11.40 3.06
CA THR A 662 -16.05 -11.02 4.43
C THR A 662 -16.73 -11.95 5.42
N PHE A 663 -16.28 -11.94 6.66
CA PHE A 663 -16.85 -12.74 7.73
C PHE A 663 -16.81 -12.00 9.07
N PRO A 664 -17.70 -12.34 10.03
CA PRO A 664 -17.67 -11.77 11.37
C PRO A 664 -16.36 -12.13 12.08
N CYS A 665 -15.63 -11.13 12.58
CA CYS A 665 -14.30 -11.32 13.15
C CYS A 665 -14.01 -10.35 14.29
N ARG A 666 -12.92 -10.61 15.01
CA ARG A 666 -12.26 -9.63 15.88
C ARG A 666 -10.83 -9.42 15.40
N ALA A 667 -10.36 -8.18 15.45
CA ALA A 667 -9.02 -7.81 15.00
C ALA A 667 -8.07 -7.62 16.18
N LEU A 668 -6.83 -8.06 15.99
CA LEU A 668 -5.68 -7.88 16.88
C LEU A 668 -4.59 -7.14 16.10
N THR A 669 -4.08 -6.03 16.61
CA THR A 669 -2.97 -5.29 16.00
C THR A 669 -1.69 -5.46 16.79
N LEU A 670 -0.61 -5.76 16.09
CA LEU A 670 0.71 -6.01 16.65
C LEU A 670 1.71 -4.99 16.10
N TYR A 671 2.65 -4.59 16.96
CA TYR A 671 3.62 -3.53 16.74
C TYR A 671 5.03 -4.05 17.02
N GLY A 672 6.07 -3.37 16.52
CA GLY A 672 7.46 -3.70 16.83
C GLY A 672 7.96 -5.00 16.18
N LEU A 673 7.51 -5.31 14.96
CA LEU A 673 7.83 -6.54 14.23
C LEU A 673 9.20 -6.54 13.51
N THR A 674 10.22 -5.89 14.09
CA THR A 674 11.58 -5.90 13.52
C THR A 674 12.41 -6.99 14.17
N GLU A 675 12.98 -7.88 13.37
CA GLU A 675 13.87 -8.91 13.86
C GLU A 675 15.22 -8.31 14.31
N PRO A 676 15.69 -8.54 15.54
CA PRO A 676 16.79 -7.80 16.14
C PRO A 676 18.18 -8.18 15.60
N ARG A 677 18.34 -9.35 14.97
CA ARG A 677 19.66 -9.79 14.46
C ARG A 677 19.99 -9.19 13.10
N GLY A 678 18.98 -9.04 12.25
CA GLY A 678 19.10 -8.57 10.87
C GLY A 678 18.51 -7.20 10.63
N PHE A 679 17.77 -6.64 11.60
CA PHE A 679 16.96 -5.42 11.43
C PHE A 679 16.00 -5.51 10.24
N ILE A 680 15.37 -6.68 10.09
CA ILE A 680 14.45 -6.99 8.99
C ILE A 680 13.03 -7.09 9.54
N PRO A 681 12.05 -6.42 8.95
CA PRO A 681 10.64 -6.58 9.30
C PRO A 681 10.16 -8.00 9.07
N LEU A 682 9.39 -8.52 10.02
CA LEU A 682 8.77 -9.83 9.96
C LEU A 682 7.50 -9.78 9.10
N LYS A 683 7.62 -10.15 7.82
CA LYS A 683 6.50 -10.07 6.86
C LYS A 683 5.65 -11.33 6.77
N GLN A 684 6.19 -12.50 7.13
CA GLN A 684 5.45 -13.75 7.02
C GLN A 684 4.76 -14.08 8.34
N VAL A 685 3.44 -13.93 8.38
CA VAL A 685 2.61 -14.33 9.52
C VAL A 685 1.89 -15.64 9.22
N VAL A 686 1.80 -16.51 10.22
CA VAL A 686 0.99 -17.74 10.17
C VAL A 686 0.15 -17.80 11.44
N LEU A 687 -1.17 -17.89 11.25
CA LEU A 687 -2.14 -18.10 12.32
C LEU A 687 -2.47 -19.58 12.42
N LEU A 688 -2.56 -20.09 13.65
CA LEU A 688 -2.95 -21.45 13.96
C LEU A 688 -4.01 -21.45 15.06
N GLU A 689 -5.07 -22.21 14.90
CA GLU A 689 -6.02 -22.46 15.99
C GLU A 689 -5.34 -23.30 17.09
N ALA A 690 -5.41 -22.84 18.34
CA ALA A 690 -4.71 -23.46 19.46
C ALA A 690 -5.18 -24.89 19.77
N GLY A 691 -6.43 -25.22 19.43
CA GLY A 691 -7.02 -26.54 19.68
C GLY A 691 -6.62 -27.62 18.68
N THR A 692 -6.40 -27.23 17.41
CA THR A 692 -6.17 -28.17 16.29
C THR A 692 -4.78 -28.05 15.65
N ASP A 693 -3.99 -27.04 16.03
CA ASP A 693 -2.70 -26.70 15.41
C ASP A 693 -2.79 -26.52 13.88
N SER A 694 -3.98 -26.18 13.38
CA SER A 694 -4.26 -25.98 11.95
C SER A 694 -4.60 -24.52 11.68
N PRO A 695 -4.42 -24.01 10.44
CA PRO A 695 -4.90 -22.70 10.07
C PRO A 695 -6.40 -22.55 10.38
N PRO A 696 -6.86 -21.41 10.93
CA PRO A 696 -8.28 -21.13 11.11
C PRO A 696 -9.08 -21.32 9.81
N PHE A 697 -10.33 -21.74 9.95
CA PHE A 697 -11.24 -21.86 8.79
C PHE A 697 -11.45 -20.51 8.09
N GLN A 698 -11.50 -19.43 8.86
CA GLN A 698 -11.58 -18.06 8.37
C GLN A 698 -10.59 -17.20 9.16
N PHE A 699 -9.73 -16.49 8.43
CA PHE A 699 -8.80 -15.52 8.98
C PHE A 699 -8.39 -14.56 7.88
N GLY A 700 -7.76 -13.47 8.28
CA GLY A 700 -7.03 -12.62 7.37
C GLY A 700 -6.02 -11.75 8.10
N GLN A 701 -5.32 -10.95 7.31
CA GLN A 701 -4.28 -10.06 7.79
C GLN A 701 -4.19 -8.84 6.88
N SER A 702 -3.82 -7.72 7.45
CA SER A 702 -3.38 -6.55 6.72
C SER A 702 -2.05 -6.10 7.30
N THR A 703 -1.07 -6.04 6.42
CA THR A 703 0.31 -5.68 6.67
C THR A 703 0.55 -4.30 6.09
N SER A 704 1.56 -3.59 6.59
CA SER A 704 2.07 -2.37 5.94
C SER A 704 2.79 -2.67 4.60
N ASP A 705 2.46 -3.81 3.98
CA ASP A 705 3.16 -4.44 2.87
C ASP A 705 3.23 -3.53 1.66
N SER A 706 4.48 -3.29 1.28
CA SER A 706 4.86 -3.09 -0.10
C SER A 706 6.31 -3.57 -0.25
N THR A 707 6.67 -4.02 -1.44
CA THR A 707 8.05 -4.44 -1.78
C THR A 707 9.03 -3.26 -1.61
N ILE A 708 8.51 -2.02 -1.57
CA ILE A 708 9.24 -0.74 -1.53
C ILE A 708 8.66 0.21 -0.43
N GLY A 709 7.78 -0.29 0.44
CA GLY A 709 6.92 0.52 1.31
C GLY A 709 7.66 1.09 2.53
N LEU A 710 6.97 1.92 3.31
CA LEU A 710 7.49 2.47 4.57
C LEU A 710 7.62 1.35 5.62
N VAL A 711 8.77 0.67 5.57
CA VAL A 711 9.21 -0.34 6.54
C VAL A 711 9.08 0.14 7.99
N GLU A 712 9.10 1.45 8.20
CA GLU A 712 9.06 2.11 9.50
C GLU A 712 7.74 1.93 10.28
N GLU A 713 6.60 1.63 9.62
CA GLU A 713 5.33 1.40 10.35
C GLU A 713 5.36 0.13 11.20
N ASN A 714 6.02 -0.91 10.67
CA ASN A 714 6.35 -2.15 11.36
C ASN A 714 5.21 -2.76 12.21
N CYS A 715 3.99 -2.76 11.68
CA CYS A 715 2.79 -3.25 12.33
C CYS A 715 1.97 -4.16 11.41
N VAL A 716 1.16 -5.02 12.02
CA VAL A 716 0.22 -5.90 11.32
C VAL A 716 -1.09 -5.97 12.08
N SER A 717 -2.20 -5.96 11.38
CA SER A 717 -3.51 -6.29 11.93
C SER A 717 -3.91 -7.68 11.45
N LEU A 718 -4.30 -8.54 12.39
CA LEU A 718 -4.73 -9.91 12.16
C LEU A 718 -6.19 -10.02 12.58
N TRP A 719 -7.00 -10.79 11.88
CA TRP A 719 -8.37 -11.07 12.29
C TRP A 719 -8.73 -12.53 12.08
N ALA A 720 -9.56 -13.03 12.98
CA ALA A 720 -10.02 -14.41 13.00
C ALA A 720 -11.40 -14.49 13.68
N ASP A 721 -11.98 -15.68 13.69
CA ASP A 721 -13.23 -15.96 14.40
C ASP A 721 -13.15 -15.47 15.86
N PRO A 722 -14.16 -14.73 16.37
CA PRO A 722 -14.12 -14.16 17.72
C PRO A 722 -14.01 -15.20 18.84
N SER A 723 -14.44 -16.45 18.61
CA SER A 723 -14.52 -17.50 19.62
C SER A 723 -13.25 -18.34 19.75
N MET A 724 -12.31 -18.21 18.80
CA MET A 724 -11.12 -19.07 18.74
C MET A 724 -9.90 -18.47 19.45
N ASN A 725 -9.13 -19.36 20.07
CA ASN A 725 -7.79 -19.02 20.53
C ASN A 725 -6.80 -19.25 19.39
N VAL A 726 -6.00 -18.24 19.08
CA VAL A 726 -5.04 -18.26 17.97
C VAL A 726 -3.62 -18.21 18.51
N ARG A 727 -2.75 -19.07 17.98
CA ARG A 727 -1.29 -18.97 18.09
C ARG A 727 -0.76 -18.29 16.83
N ILE A 728 0.24 -17.44 17.00
CA ILE A 728 0.77 -16.62 15.92
C ILE A 728 2.25 -16.93 15.78
N THR A 729 2.71 -17.16 14.55
CA THR A 729 4.15 -17.29 14.28
C THR A 729 4.55 -16.34 13.17
N PHE A 730 5.71 -15.71 13.35
CA PHE A 730 6.33 -14.86 12.37
C PHE A 730 7.62 -15.48 11.84
N GLY A 731 7.93 -15.24 10.57
CA GLY A 731 9.13 -15.79 9.93
C GLY A 731 9.67 -14.94 8.79
N LEU A 732 10.78 -15.44 8.21
CA LEU A 732 11.45 -14.87 7.05
C LEU A 732 11.51 -15.89 5.90
N GLY A 733 10.35 -16.26 5.36
CA GLY A 733 10.27 -17.19 4.22
C GLY A 733 10.96 -18.51 4.49
N PHE A 734 11.90 -18.89 3.60
CA PHE A 734 12.69 -20.12 3.71
C PHE A 734 13.61 -20.17 4.95
N GLN A 735 13.86 -19.04 5.61
CA GLN A 735 14.74 -18.98 6.79
C GLN A 735 14.07 -19.38 8.10
N GLY A 736 12.79 -19.78 8.06
CA GLY A 736 12.06 -20.35 9.19
C GLY A 736 11.42 -19.32 10.12
N LYS A 737 10.86 -19.83 11.23
CA LYS A 737 10.18 -19.04 12.27
C LYS A 737 11.20 -18.23 13.07
N ARG A 738 10.88 -16.95 13.31
CA ARG A 738 11.71 -15.98 14.04
C ARG A 738 11.10 -15.54 15.36
N LEU A 739 9.77 -15.45 15.44
CA LEU A 739 9.00 -15.11 16.64
C LEU A 739 7.80 -16.05 16.75
N VAL A 740 7.50 -16.52 17.95
CA VAL A 740 6.39 -17.43 18.24
C VAL A 740 5.61 -16.86 19.41
N LEU A 741 4.30 -16.66 19.22
CA LEU A 741 3.38 -16.15 20.22
C LEU A 741 2.32 -17.22 20.47
N THR A 742 2.39 -17.82 21.65
CA THR A 742 1.53 -18.95 22.04
C THR A 742 0.79 -18.72 23.34
N ASN A 743 1.10 -17.66 24.09
CA ASN A 743 0.58 -17.43 25.43
C ASN A 743 0.90 -18.64 26.34
N SER A 744 2.18 -18.96 26.43
CA SER A 744 2.70 -20.10 27.18
C SER A 744 3.07 -19.74 28.61
N SER A 745 3.09 -20.77 29.45
CA SER A 745 3.67 -20.73 30.79
C SER A 745 4.64 -21.89 30.96
N PRO A 746 5.51 -21.88 31.98
CA PRO A 746 6.37 -23.03 32.30
C PRO A 746 5.58 -24.34 32.47
N GLU A 747 4.35 -24.28 32.99
CA GLU A 747 3.46 -25.45 33.18
C GLU A 747 2.76 -25.87 31.88
N LYS A 748 2.53 -24.93 30.95
CA LYS A 748 1.92 -25.17 29.64
C LYS A 748 2.80 -24.60 28.51
N PRO A 749 3.91 -25.26 28.16
CA PRO A 749 4.90 -24.73 27.20
C PRO A 749 4.38 -24.56 25.76
N PHE A 750 3.32 -25.26 25.37
CA PHE A 750 2.67 -25.08 24.06
C PHE A 750 1.68 -23.90 24.03
N GLY A 751 1.37 -23.34 25.21
CA GLY A 751 0.48 -22.20 25.40
C GLY A 751 -0.99 -22.45 25.04
N GLU A 752 -1.84 -21.51 25.43
CA GLU A 752 -3.31 -21.60 25.25
C GLU A 752 -3.82 -20.82 24.02
N GLY A 753 -2.95 -20.04 23.39
CA GLY A 753 -3.30 -19.07 22.35
C GLY A 753 -3.94 -17.80 22.92
N PHE A 754 -4.23 -16.87 22.02
CA PHE A 754 -4.84 -15.57 22.31
C PHE A 754 -6.28 -15.52 21.78
N LEU A 755 -7.20 -15.00 22.57
CA LEU A 755 -8.59 -14.80 22.18
C LEU A 755 -8.80 -13.36 21.72
N PHE A 756 -8.97 -13.15 20.40
CA PHE A 756 -9.02 -11.81 19.82
C PHE A 756 -10.24 -10.99 20.29
N ASP A 757 -11.31 -11.63 20.76
CA ASP A 757 -12.47 -10.94 21.37
C ASP A 757 -12.13 -10.15 22.64
N ARG A 758 -11.02 -10.46 23.32
CA ARG A 758 -10.64 -9.83 24.60
C ARG A 758 -9.49 -8.85 24.51
N ILE A 759 -8.77 -8.83 23.39
CA ILE A 759 -7.54 -8.05 23.25
C ILE A 759 -7.49 -7.37 21.89
N SER A 760 -7.06 -6.11 21.87
CA SER A 760 -6.78 -5.36 20.63
C SER A 760 -5.29 -5.31 20.28
N THR A 761 -4.43 -5.59 21.26
CA THR A 761 -2.97 -5.72 21.14
C THR A 761 -2.45 -6.74 22.18
N ILE A 762 -1.20 -7.18 22.05
CA ILE A 762 -0.49 -7.93 23.10
C ILE A 762 0.56 -6.97 23.71
N PRO A 763 0.30 -6.42 24.90
CA PRO A 763 1.25 -5.53 25.56
C PRO A 763 2.60 -6.20 25.75
N SER A 764 3.69 -5.48 25.48
CA SER A 764 5.07 -5.98 25.58
C SER A 764 5.29 -7.28 24.79
N MET A 765 4.67 -7.36 23.60
CA MET A 765 4.69 -8.51 22.69
C MET A 765 6.07 -9.15 22.53
N VAL A 766 7.12 -8.34 22.38
CA VAL A 766 8.49 -8.85 22.15
C VAL A 766 8.92 -9.75 23.30
N LEU A 767 8.69 -9.31 24.55
CA LEU A 767 8.96 -10.11 25.74
C LEU A 767 8.06 -11.33 25.84
N GLN A 768 6.76 -11.19 25.53
CA GLN A 768 5.82 -12.33 25.51
C GLN A 768 6.29 -13.41 24.54
N GLY A 769 6.63 -13.04 23.30
CA GLY A 769 7.07 -13.98 22.28
C GLY A 769 8.44 -14.58 22.56
N ALA A 770 9.36 -13.82 23.15
CA ALA A 770 10.66 -14.35 23.56
C ALA A 770 10.53 -15.37 24.71
N ARG A 771 9.65 -15.11 25.69
CA ARG A 771 9.31 -16.07 26.75
C ARG A 771 8.60 -17.30 26.21
N ASP A 772 7.71 -17.12 25.24
CA ASP A 772 7.02 -18.23 24.57
C ASP A 772 7.98 -19.16 23.84
N MET A 773 8.94 -18.58 23.12
CA MET A 773 10.02 -19.34 22.50
C MET A 773 10.89 -20.05 23.54
N TRP A 774 11.24 -19.35 24.63
CA TRP A 774 12.05 -19.92 25.70
C TRP A 774 11.37 -21.14 26.32
N ASN A 775 10.11 -21.03 26.75
CA ASN A 775 9.37 -22.16 27.33
C ASN A 775 9.28 -23.36 26.37
N LEU A 776 9.03 -23.09 25.09
CA LEU A 776 8.95 -24.12 24.07
C LEU A 776 10.30 -24.83 23.86
N ASP A 777 11.40 -24.08 23.84
CA ASP A 777 12.74 -24.62 23.65
C ASP A 777 13.28 -25.29 24.90
N SER A 778 12.93 -24.86 26.12
CA SER A 778 13.23 -25.58 27.36
C SER A 778 12.70 -27.01 27.30
N LEU A 779 11.42 -27.18 26.95
CA LEU A 779 10.80 -28.51 26.81
C LEU A 779 11.51 -29.37 25.75
N ARG A 780 11.97 -28.76 24.66
CA ARG A 780 12.66 -29.47 23.57
C ARG A 780 14.08 -29.86 23.94
N ILE A 781 14.81 -28.98 24.61
CA ILE A 781 16.15 -29.22 25.14
C ILE A 781 16.08 -30.37 26.14
N GLU A 782 15.20 -30.30 27.13
CA GLU A 782 15.03 -31.36 28.13
C GLU A 782 14.71 -32.71 27.48
N LYS A 783 13.83 -32.73 26.47
CA LYS A 783 13.54 -33.95 25.69
C LYS A 783 14.77 -34.47 24.93
N LEU A 784 15.55 -33.60 24.29
CA LEU A 784 16.75 -34.02 23.55
C LEU A 784 17.80 -34.62 24.50
N GLU A 785 18.01 -33.97 25.63
CA GLU A 785 19.01 -34.34 26.63
C GLU A 785 18.65 -35.63 27.37
N ALA A 786 17.37 -35.82 27.70
CA ALA A 786 16.85 -37.08 28.24
C ALA A 786 17.10 -38.29 27.31
N HIS A 787 17.31 -38.04 26.02
CA HIS A 787 17.61 -39.05 25.00
C HIS A 787 19.07 -39.02 24.53
N GLY A 788 19.96 -38.36 25.29
CA GLY A 788 21.42 -38.38 25.06
C GLY A 788 21.94 -37.41 24.00
N VAL A 789 21.10 -36.51 23.48
CA VAL A 789 21.54 -35.46 22.53
C VAL A 789 21.79 -34.17 23.29
N GLN A 790 23.05 -33.88 23.57
CA GLN A 790 23.47 -32.67 24.28
C GLN A 790 24.20 -31.71 23.34
N ASN A 791 23.89 -30.42 23.44
CA ASN A 791 24.62 -29.37 22.74
C ASN A 791 24.91 -28.21 23.71
N PRO A 792 26.16 -28.08 24.21
CA PRO A 792 26.53 -27.04 25.18
C PRO A 792 26.29 -25.61 24.67
N ARG A 793 26.41 -25.40 23.35
CA ARG A 793 26.17 -24.08 22.75
C ARG A 793 24.71 -23.67 22.82
N ILE A 794 23.78 -24.59 22.55
CA ILE A 794 22.35 -24.30 22.64
C ILE A 794 21.97 -24.01 24.09
N ARG A 795 22.44 -24.82 25.03
CA ARG A 795 22.19 -24.61 26.46
C ARG A 795 22.72 -23.25 26.92
N LYS A 796 23.94 -22.87 26.50
CA LYS A 796 24.51 -21.54 26.77
C LYS A 796 23.64 -20.41 26.22
N LEU A 797 23.20 -20.50 24.96
CA LEU A 797 22.31 -19.49 24.37
C LEU A 797 20.99 -19.36 25.14
N HIS A 798 20.41 -20.49 25.54
CA HIS A 798 19.14 -20.58 26.27
C HIS A 798 19.24 -20.04 27.72
N GLU A 799 20.36 -20.28 28.40
CA GLU A 799 20.66 -19.72 29.72
C GLU A 799 20.95 -18.20 29.67
N GLU A 800 21.74 -17.75 28.68
CA GLU A 800 21.98 -16.32 28.47
C GLU A 800 20.70 -15.58 28.08
N SER A 801 19.86 -16.20 27.24
CA SER A 801 18.54 -15.70 26.89
C SER A 801 17.70 -15.47 28.14
N ARG A 802 17.59 -16.47 29.03
CA ARG A 802 16.87 -16.34 30.31
C ARG A 802 17.32 -15.13 31.12
N HIS A 803 18.62 -14.92 31.25
CA HIS A 803 19.16 -13.78 31.99
C HIS A 803 18.63 -12.44 31.45
N TYR A 804 18.61 -12.26 30.12
CA TYR A 804 18.08 -11.05 29.50
C TYR A 804 16.56 -10.94 29.59
N LEU A 805 15.82 -12.05 29.49
CA LEU A 805 14.35 -12.04 29.64
C LEU A 805 13.91 -11.72 31.07
N ASP A 806 14.66 -12.17 32.07
CA ASP A 806 14.44 -11.82 33.48
C ASP A 806 14.75 -10.33 33.71
N LYS A 807 15.86 -9.83 33.16
CA LYS A 807 16.23 -8.41 33.20
C LYS A 807 15.18 -7.52 32.52
N ALA A 808 14.67 -7.93 31.36
CA ALA A 808 13.60 -7.22 30.65
C ALA A 808 12.30 -7.18 31.46
N GLY A 809 11.96 -8.27 32.16
CA GLY A 809 10.81 -8.31 33.07
C GLY A 809 10.95 -7.32 34.21
N GLN A 810 12.11 -7.28 34.88
CA GLN A 810 12.40 -6.32 35.95
C GLN A 810 12.38 -4.88 35.44
N ALA A 811 12.94 -4.63 34.25
CA ALA A 811 12.92 -3.32 33.63
C ALA A 811 11.48 -2.83 33.37
N LEU A 812 10.61 -3.70 32.83
CA LEU A 812 9.20 -3.39 32.62
C LEU A 812 8.45 -3.10 33.92
N GLU A 813 8.69 -3.89 34.98
CA GLU A 813 8.13 -3.65 36.32
C GLU A 813 8.59 -2.31 36.92
N SER A 814 9.84 -1.93 36.67
CA SER A 814 10.41 -0.64 37.08
C SER A 814 10.07 0.53 36.15
N LEU A 815 9.29 0.29 35.09
CA LEU A 815 8.93 1.27 34.06
C LEU A 815 10.16 1.85 33.32
N ASP A 816 11.23 1.07 33.16
CA ASP A 816 12.41 1.42 32.36
C ASP A 816 12.31 0.78 30.96
N TYR A 817 11.61 1.48 30.06
CA TYR A 817 11.28 0.98 28.73
C TYR A 817 12.51 0.84 27.81
N LEU A 818 13.53 1.69 27.99
CA LEU A 818 14.78 1.60 27.23
C LEU A 818 15.54 0.32 27.57
N GLU A 819 15.69 0.04 28.87
CA GLU A 819 16.34 -1.19 29.31
C GLU A 819 15.50 -2.43 28.97
N TYR A 820 14.16 -2.32 29.05
CA TYR A 820 13.25 -3.35 28.56
C TYR A 820 13.50 -3.68 27.09
N ARG A 821 13.55 -2.67 26.21
CA ARG A 821 13.67 -2.89 24.76
C ARG A 821 15.00 -3.57 24.44
N SER A 822 16.09 -3.02 24.94
CA SER A 822 17.44 -3.59 24.78
C SER A 822 17.52 -5.04 25.29
N SER A 823 17.01 -5.31 26.49
CA SER A 823 17.09 -6.66 27.09
C SER A 823 16.13 -7.66 26.43
N SER A 824 14.90 -7.27 26.10
CA SER A 824 13.91 -8.15 25.48
C SER A 824 14.32 -8.56 24.07
N GLU A 825 14.79 -7.61 23.26
CA GLU A 825 15.31 -7.87 21.91
C GLU A 825 16.57 -8.75 21.94
N ARG A 826 17.45 -8.54 22.91
CA ARG A 826 18.65 -9.37 23.08
C ARG A 826 18.31 -10.80 23.50
N GLY A 827 17.38 -10.97 24.44
CA GLY A 827 16.86 -12.28 24.83
C GLY A 827 16.20 -12.98 23.64
N TRP A 828 15.34 -12.27 22.91
CA TRP A 828 14.72 -12.78 21.69
C TRP A 828 15.73 -13.20 20.62
N ALA A 829 16.76 -12.39 20.35
CA ALA A 829 17.81 -12.71 19.38
C ALA A 829 18.54 -14.01 19.72
N LEU A 830 18.87 -14.22 21.01
CA LEU A 830 19.53 -15.42 21.51
C LEU A 830 18.60 -16.64 21.41
N GLU A 831 17.34 -16.50 21.82
CA GLU A 831 16.37 -17.60 21.77
C GLU A 831 16.02 -18.00 20.33
N SER A 832 15.82 -17.02 19.45
CA SER A 832 15.56 -17.26 18.03
C SER A 832 16.71 -18.03 17.36
N LYS A 833 17.95 -17.80 17.83
CA LYS A 833 19.13 -18.57 17.40
C LYS A 833 19.12 -19.99 17.99
N ALA A 834 18.84 -20.15 19.28
CA ALA A 834 18.71 -21.46 19.92
C ALA A 834 17.64 -22.31 19.22
N TYR A 835 16.47 -21.74 18.95
CA TYR A 835 15.37 -22.36 18.21
C TYR A 835 15.80 -22.86 16.83
N SER A 836 16.49 -22.01 16.07
CA SER A 836 16.96 -22.35 14.72
C SER A 836 17.96 -23.51 14.75
N GLU A 837 18.88 -23.52 15.74
CA GLU A 837 19.85 -24.60 15.93
C GLU A 837 19.17 -25.90 16.38
N LEU A 838 18.21 -25.84 17.32
CA LEU A 838 17.40 -26.98 17.77
C LEU A 838 16.61 -27.63 16.63
N TYR A 839 15.95 -26.80 15.82
CA TYR A 839 15.21 -27.25 14.65
C TYR A 839 16.14 -27.95 13.64
N THR A 840 17.33 -27.39 13.42
CA THR A 840 18.33 -27.97 12.51
C THR A 840 18.84 -29.33 13.01
N ILE A 841 19.12 -29.48 14.32
CA ILE A 841 19.53 -30.76 14.90
C ILE A 841 18.43 -31.80 14.72
N THR A 842 17.19 -31.46 15.07
CA THR A 842 16.05 -32.36 14.95
C THR A 842 15.85 -32.82 13.50
N ASN A 843 15.92 -31.90 12.54
CA ASN A 843 15.81 -32.24 11.12
C ASN A 843 16.99 -33.07 10.60
N ASN A 844 18.22 -32.80 11.05
CA ASN A 844 19.39 -33.59 10.68
C ASN A 844 19.29 -35.02 11.22
N MET A 845 18.75 -35.20 12.41
CA MET A 845 18.47 -36.53 12.98
C MET A 845 17.44 -37.30 12.13
N ILE A 846 16.36 -36.65 11.68
CA ILE A 846 15.36 -37.27 10.79
C ILE A 846 15.97 -37.60 9.41
N ARG A 847 16.74 -36.68 8.82
CA ARG A 847 17.44 -36.92 7.55
C ARG A 847 18.46 -38.05 7.65
N GLY A 848 19.13 -38.20 8.78
CA GLY A 848 20.02 -39.33 9.07
C GLY A 848 19.30 -40.66 9.00
N VAL A 849 18.09 -40.77 9.58
CA VAL A 849 17.26 -41.98 9.47
C VAL A 849 16.93 -42.33 8.02
N LEU A 850 16.52 -41.34 7.23
CA LEU A 850 16.19 -41.55 5.82
C LEU A 850 17.41 -42.07 5.03
N PHE A 851 18.59 -41.54 5.32
CA PHE A 851 19.85 -42.01 4.73
C PHE A 851 20.17 -43.46 5.10
N TYR A 852 20.06 -43.83 6.39
CA TYR A 852 20.29 -45.21 6.82
C TYR A 852 19.25 -46.19 6.26
N LEU A 853 17.98 -45.79 6.17
CA LEU A 853 16.93 -46.57 5.51
C LEU A 853 17.22 -46.82 4.03
N ALA A 854 17.74 -45.81 3.33
CA ALA A 854 18.16 -45.96 1.93
C ALA A 854 19.32 -46.96 1.78
N LEU A 855 20.27 -46.97 2.72
CA LEU A 855 21.40 -47.91 2.72
C LEU A 855 20.98 -49.34 3.11
N LEU A 856 19.93 -49.48 3.91
CA LEU A 856 19.41 -50.79 4.35
C LEU A 856 18.88 -51.63 3.19
N VAL A 857 18.36 -51.02 2.11
CA VAL A 857 17.86 -51.75 0.94
C VAL A 857 18.96 -52.52 0.19
N PRO A 858 20.04 -51.88 -0.31
CA PRO A 858 21.14 -52.60 -0.94
C PRO A 858 21.88 -53.50 0.05
N PHE A 859 21.98 -53.12 1.32
CA PHE A 859 22.54 -53.98 2.37
C PHE A 859 21.73 -55.29 2.49
N ALA A 860 20.41 -55.20 2.63
CA ALA A 860 19.55 -56.38 2.78
C ALA A 860 19.64 -57.30 1.55
N TYR A 861 19.75 -56.72 0.35
CA TYR A 861 19.98 -57.50 -0.87
C TYR A 861 21.33 -58.24 -0.83
N CYS A 862 22.42 -57.53 -0.58
CA CYS A 862 23.76 -58.13 -0.57
C CYS A 862 23.95 -59.13 0.58
N PHE A 863 23.36 -58.85 1.74
CA PHE A 863 23.50 -59.68 2.92
C PHE A 863 22.64 -60.95 2.84
N GLU A 864 21.49 -60.91 2.16
CA GLU A 864 20.74 -62.12 1.78
C GLU A 864 21.59 -63.03 0.89
N ARG A 865 22.28 -62.45 -0.09
CA ARG A 865 23.20 -63.20 -0.97
C ARG A 865 24.36 -63.83 -0.21
N LEU A 866 24.83 -63.17 0.85
CA LEU A 866 25.96 -63.65 1.65
C LEU A 866 25.57 -64.78 2.60
N LEU A 867 24.43 -64.67 3.30
CA LEU A 867 24.06 -65.61 4.37
C LEU A 867 23.16 -66.77 3.91
N PHE A 868 22.16 -66.49 3.09
CA PHE A 868 21.13 -67.48 2.74
C PHE A 868 21.31 -68.05 1.34
N ALA A 869 21.76 -67.20 0.40
CA ALA A 869 21.97 -67.56 -1.00
C ALA A 869 20.77 -68.33 -1.60
N ALA A 870 19.54 -67.89 -1.33
CA ALA A 870 18.35 -68.67 -1.67
C ALA A 870 18.25 -68.89 -3.20
N ALA A 871 17.98 -70.14 -3.60
CA ALA A 871 17.90 -70.52 -5.02
C ALA A 871 16.61 -70.01 -5.70
N THR A 872 15.51 -69.91 -4.95
CA THR A 872 14.20 -69.50 -5.48
C THR A 872 13.95 -68.00 -5.26
N ILE A 873 13.27 -67.36 -6.21
CA ILE A 873 12.92 -65.92 -6.13
C ILE A 873 12.11 -65.61 -4.87
N ARG A 874 11.15 -66.50 -4.52
CA ARG A 874 10.36 -66.37 -3.28
C ARG A 874 11.25 -66.39 -2.05
N GLY A 875 12.22 -67.32 -1.99
CA GLY A 875 13.20 -67.40 -0.90
C GLY A 875 14.06 -66.15 -0.79
N ARG A 876 14.50 -65.58 -1.92
CA ARG A 876 15.29 -64.33 -1.94
C ARG A 876 14.52 -63.13 -1.42
N ILE A 877 13.27 -62.97 -1.85
CA ILE A 877 12.42 -61.86 -1.41
C ILE A 877 12.16 -61.98 0.10
N LEU A 878 11.82 -63.18 0.58
CA LEU A 878 11.61 -63.44 2.01
C LEU A 878 12.88 -63.20 2.83
N GLY A 879 14.04 -63.67 2.36
CA GLY A 879 15.33 -63.45 3.01
C GLY A 879 15.71 -61.97 3.08
N MET A 880 15.55 -61.23 1.98
CA MET A 880 15.81 -59.79 1.94
C MET A 880 14.86 -59.02 2.86
N MET A 881 13.56 -59.37 2.89
CA MET A 881 12.61 -58.75 3.82
C MET A 881 12.95 -59.05 5.28
N ALA A 882 13.36 -60.28 5.59
CA ALA A 882 13.75 -60.66 6.95
C ALA A 882 15.00 -59.90 7.41
N VAL A 883 16.05 -59.84 6.57
CA VAL A 883 17.26 -59.06 6.87
C VAL A 883 16.93 -57.60 7.04
N PHE A 884 16.16 -57.02 6.11
CA PHE A 884 15.74 -55.62 6.20
C PHE A 884 14.96 -55.36 7.50
N ALA A 885 14.01 -56.21 7.86
CA ALA A 885 13.20 -56.05 9.08
C ALA A 885 14.06 -56.15 10.35
N ILE A 886 14.98 -57.11 10.43
CA ILE A 886 15.88 -57.28 11.58
C ILE A 886 16.82 -56.08 11.71
N SER A 887 17.46 -55.68 10.61
CA SER A 887 18.38 -54.54 10.61
C SER A 887 17.66 -53.22 10.85
N PHE A 888 16.43 -53.07 10.36
CA PHE A 888 15.55 -51.95 10.70
C PHE A 888 15.23 -51.93 12.19
N LEU A 889 14.88 -53.08 12.79
CA LEU A 889 14.61 -53.17 14.23
C LEU A 889 15.85 -52.77 15.04
N GLY A 890 17.04 -53.20 14.61
CA GLY A 890 18.31 -52.75 15.19
C GLY A 890 18.51 -51.25 15.08
N LEU A 891 18.21 -50.65 13.92
CA LEU A 891 18.28 -49.20 13.71
C LEU A 891 17.28 -48.45 14.61
N VAL A 892 16.07 -48.96 14.81
CA VAL A 892 15.07 -48.39 15.72
C VAL A 892 15.58 -48.37 17.17
N MET A 893 16.32 -49.40 17.58
CA MET A 893 16.88 -49.47 18.93
C MET A 893 18.04 -48.50 19.15
N VAL A 894 18.92 -48.35 18.15
CA VAL A 894 20.19 -47.59 18.25
C VAL A 894 20.02 -46.13 17.87
N HIS A 895 19.23 -45.82 16.83
CA HIS A 895 19.18 -44.47 16.27
C HIS A 895 18.16 -43.59 17.02
N PRO A 896 18.61 -42.50 17.68
CA PRO A 896 17.76 -41.71 18.58
C PRO A 896 16.54 -41.11 17.90
N ALA A 897 16.63 -40.72 16.62
CA ALA A 897 15.51 -40.10 15.87
C ALA A 897 14.20 -40.90 15.85
N PHE A 898 14.24 -42.25 15.95
CA PHE A 898 13.00 -43.04 16.01
C PHE A 898 12.21 -42.83 17.30
N ARG A 899 12.86 -42.33 18.36
CA ARG A 899 12.21 -41.91 19.61
C ARG A 899 11.64 -40.49 19.55
N PHE A 900 12.04 -39.68 18.56
CA PHE A 900 11.59 -38.29 18.37
C PHE A 900 10.49 -38.11 17.34
N ALA A 901 10.41 -38.99 16.34
CA ALA A 901 9.32 -38.95 15.37
C ALA A 901 7.99 -39.21 16.09
N LYS A 902 6.96 -38.38 15.86
CA LYS A 902 5.61 -38.61 16.41
C LYS A 902 5.07 -40.01 16.03
N THR A 903 5.51 -40.52 14.87
CA THR A 903 5.16 -41.84 14.34
C THR A 903 6.34 -42.42 13.54
N PRO A 904 7.31 -43.08 14.18
CA PRO A 904 8.47 -43.68 13.50
C PRO A 904 8.09 -44.67 12.38
N LEU A 905 6.94 -45.34 12.53
CA LEU A 905 6.37 -46.25 11.52
C LEU A 905 5.94 -45.53 10.23
N VAL A 906 5.58 -44.24 10.30
CA VAL A 906 5.20 -43.47 9.11
C VAL A 906 6.42 -43.19 8.24
N VAL A 907 7.61 -42.99 8.83
CA VAL A 907 8.86 -42.83 8.08
C VAL A 907 9.18 -44.10 7.29
N LEU A 908 9.01 -45.27 7.91
CA LEU A 908 9.16 -46.56 7.24
C LEU A 908 8.12 -46.73 6.11
N LEU A 909 6.85 -46.45 6.39
CA LEU A 909 5.76 -46.58 5.42
C LEU A 909 5.97 -45.66 4.22
N ALA A 910 6.33 -44.40 4.45
CA ALA A 910 6.62 -43.43 3.39
C ALA A 910 7.80 -43.88 2.52
N PHE A 911 8.84 -44.43 3.14
CA PHE A 911 9.98 -44.98 2.41
C PHE A 911 9.61 -46.23 1.58
N LEU A 912 8.78 -47.13 2.12
CA LEU A 912 8.26 -48.29 1.39
C LEU A 912 7.39 -47.87 0.19
N ILE A 913 6.50 -46.89 0.38
CA ILE A 913 5.67 -46.35 -0.70
C ILE A 913 6.56 -45.73 -1.79
N LEU A 914 7.55 -44.92 -1.40
CA LEU A 914 8.48 -44.27 -2.34
C LEU A 914 9.31 -45.30 -3.12
N SER A 915 9.88 -46.30 -2.43
CA SER A 915 10.68 -47.35 -3.07
C SER A 915 9.85 -48.22 -4.03
N LEU A 916 8.61 -48.57 -3.65
CA LEU A 916 7.67 -49.25 -4.54
C LEU A 916 7.32 -48.39 -5.76
N ALA A 917 7.05 -47.10 -5.56
CA ALA A 917 6.75 -46.17 -6.64
C ALA A 917 7.92 -46.05 -7.63
N VAL A 918 9.16 -45.93 -7.13
CA VAL A 918 10.37 -45.90 -7.96
C VAL A 918 10.53 -47.20 -8.75
N ALA A 919 10.31 -48.36 -8.13
CA ALA A 919 10.37 -49.65 -8.81
C ALA A 919 9.31 -49.78 -9.91
N VAL A 920 8.07 -49.35 -9.64
CA VAL A 920 6.97 -49.32 -10.62
C VAL A 920 7.29 -48.37 -11.77
N ILE A 921 7.77 -47.16 -11.49
CA ILE A 921 8.20 -46.20 -12.51
C ILE A 921 9.32 -46.80 -13.36
N ALA A 922 10.35 -47.40 -12.76
CA ALA A 922 11.44 -48.05 -13.50
C ALA A 922 10.95 -49.19 -14.39
N LEU A 923 9.98 -49.98 -13.93
CA LEU A 923 9.37 -51.06 -14.71
C LEU A 923 8.54 -50.52 -15.88
N ILE A 924 7.76 -49.45 -15.65
CA ILE A 924 7.00 -48.76 -16.70
C ILE A 924 7.95 -48.15 -17.73
N MET A 925 8.99 -47.45 -17.29
CA MET A 925 10.01 -46.84 -18.15
C MET A 925 10.72 -47.91 -18.99
N GLY A 926 11.14 -49.02 -18.38
CA GLY A 926 11.77 -50.12 -19.09
C GLY A 926 10.84 -50.81 -20.09
N LYS A 927 9.53 -50.89 -19.80
CA LYS A 927 8.52 -51.41 -20.74
C LYS A 927 8.27 -50.41 -21.88
N PHE A 928 8.26 -49.13 -21.58
CA PHE A 928 8.14 -48.05 -22.56
C PHE A 928 9.35 -48.00 -23.50
N ASP A 929 10.57 -48.14 -22.97
CA ASP A 929 11.80 -48.23 -23.77
C ASP A 929 11.80 -49.46 -24.68
N ARG A 930 11.32 -50.62 -24.20
CA ARG A 930 11.15 -51.82 -25.04
C ARG A 930 10.13 -51.60 -26.16
N LEU A 931 9.01 -50.94 -25.87
CA LEU A 931 7.99 -50.63 -26.87
C LEU A 931 8.50 -49.58 -27.89
N LEU A 932 9.26 -48.58 -27.45
CA LEU A 932 9.93 -47.61 -28.32
C LEU A 932 11.01 -48.27 -29.17
N LEU A 933 11.79 -49.20 -28.63
CA LEU A 933 12.76 -50.00 -29.38
C LEU A 933 12.07 -50.89 -30.40
N GLN A 934 10.96 -51.55 -30.04
CA GLN A 934 10.15 -52.33 -30.98
C GLN A 934 9.55 -51.44 -32.08
N GLN A 935 9.06 -50.24 -31.77
CA GLN A 935 8.60 -49.28 -32.78
C GLN A 935 9.75 -48.76 -33.65
N LYS A 936 10.93 -48.46 -33.09
CA LYS A 936 12.12 -48.08 -33.87
C LYS A 936 12.59 -49.22 -34.77
N MET A 937 12.57 -50.47 -34.29
CA MET A 937 12.93 -51.65 -35.08
C MET A 937 11.89 -51.89 -36.20
N MET A 938 10.61 -51.65 -35.94
CA MET A 938 9.56 -51.69 -36.98
C MET A 938 9.67 -50.52 -37.98
N ALA A 939 10.18 -49.36 -37.57
CA ALA A 939 10.39 -48.20 -38.44
C ALA A 939 11.72 -48.23 -39.22
N VAL A 940 12.74 -48.96 -38.75
CA VAL A 940 14.09 -49.00 -39.35
C VAL A 940 14.39 -50.33 -40.08
N GLY A 941 13.56 -51.37 -39.93
CA GLY A 941 13.56 -52.54 -40.81
C GLY A 941 14.90 -53.27 -40.91
N ILE A 942 15.35 -53.94 -39.84
CA ILE A 942 16.43 -54.94 -39.91
C ILE A 942 16.07 -56.15 -39.03
N HIS A 943 16.03 -57.33 -39.65
CA HIS A 943 15.93 -58.65 -39.02
C HIS A 943 17.32 -59.17 -38.60
N GLU A 944 17.29 -60.01 -37.56
CA GLU A 944 18.33 -60.89 -37.00
C GLU A 944 19.71 -60.96 -37.67
N ASP A 945 20.77 -60.66 -36.90
CA ASP A 945 21.87 -61.61 -36.70
C ASP A 945 22.87 -61.10 -35.66
N SER A 946 23.01 -61.84 -34.56
CA SER A 946 24.28 -62.17 -33.87
C SER A 946 24.02 -62.65 -32.44
N ALA A 947 23.95 -63.97 -32.30
CA ALA A 947 24.21 -64.67 -31.05
C ALA A 947 25.71 -64.61 -30.73
N ASN A 948 26.01 -64.52 -29.43
CA ASN A 948 27.31 -64.73 -28.76
C ASN A 948 28.41 -63.70 -28.97
N LEU A 949 28.64 -62.86 -27.94
CA LEU A 949 29.97 -62.58 -27.39
C LEU A 949 29.83 -62.20 -25.89
N GLU A 950 30.68 -62.80 -25.08
CA GLU A 950 30.72 -62.82 -23.63
C GLU A 950 30.96 -61.44 -22.98
N ALA A 951 30.58 -61.33 -21.70
CA ALA A 951 30.85 -60.17 -20.84
C ALA A 951 32.38 -59.98 -20.60
N PRO A 952 32.86 -58.77 -20.24
CA PRO A 952 32.74 -58.37 -18.83
C PRO A 952 32.37 -56.89 -18.59
N SER A 953 31.79 -56.68 -17.42
CA SER A 953 31.61 -55.43 -16.68
C SER A 953 32.57 -54.27 -17.02
N ARG A 954 32.00 -53.09 -17.33
CA ARG A 954 32.53 -51.79 -16.89
C ARG A 954 31.43 -50.73 -16.95
N ALA A 955 31.22 -50.06 -15.82
CA ALA A 955 30.27 -48.97 -15.63
C ALA A 955 30.56 -47.77 -16.55
N PRO A 956 29.55 -47.02 -17.01
CA PRO A 956 29.74 -45.65 -17.42
C PRO A 956 29.41 -44.71 -16.25
N SER A 957 30.49 -44.19 -15.69
CA SER A 957 30.58 -42.90 -15.01
C SER A 957 29.67 -41.84 -15.66
N ILE A 958 28.67 -41.40 -14.90
CA ILE A 958 28.12 -40.05 -15.06
C ILE A 958 29.21 -39.10 -14.56
N TRP A 959 29.49 -38.02 -15.31
CA TRP A 959 30.51 -36.96 -15.12
C TRP A 959 31.63 -36.96 -16.17
N ALA A 960 31.31 -36.46 -17.37
CA ALA A 960 32.26 -35.73 -18.24
C ALA A 960 31.49 -34.94 -19.31
N TYR A 961 31.28 -33.64 -19.08
CA TYR A 961 31.11 -32.66 -20.17
C TYR A 961 32.14 -31.55 -19.99
N ARG A 962 33.25 -31.71 -20.72
CA ARG A 962 34.20 -30.70 -21.25
C ARG A 962 34.51 -31.22 -22.66
N THR A 963 34.64 -30.48 -23.76
CA THR A 963 34.61 -29.05 -24.14
C THR A 963 34.83 -29.03 -25.67
N SER A 964 34.64 -27.86 -26.32
CA SER A 964 35.15 -27.46 -27.66
C SER A 964 34.34 -27.94 -28.87
N GLY A 965 34.11 -27.17 -29.93
CA GLY A 965 34.47 -25.79 -30.36
C GLY A 965 33.54 -25.45 -31.56
N ALA A 966 33.52 -24.27 -32.19
CA ALA A 966 34.41 -23.13 -32.25
C ALA A 966 33.63 -21.92 -32.82
N ALA A 967 34.17 -20.72 -32.57
CA ALA A 967 33.70 -19.40 -32.98
C ALA A 967 33.80 -19.13 -34.51
N PRO A 968 33.36 -17.95 -35.02
CA PRO A 968 34.17 -16.71 -34.93
C PRO A 968 33.37 -15.49 -34.41
N ARG A 969 33.93 -14.67 -33.50
CA ARG A 969 34.67 -13.40 -33.75
C ARG A 969 33.88 -12.40 -34.62
N GLY A 970 33.62 -11.15 -34.25
CA GLY A 970 34.16 -10.29 -33.17
C GLY A 970 34.30 -8.85 -33.70
N ALA A 971 34.41 -7.89 -32.76
CA ALA A 971 34.60 -6.44 -32.90
C ALA A 971 33.31 -5.65 -33.19
N SER A 972 32.91 -4.64 -32.42
CA SER A 972 33.58 -3.86 -31.35
C SER A 972 32.53 -3.33 -30.38
#